data_AF-A0A3M4KZM2-F1
#
_entry.id   AF-A0A3M4KZM2-F1
#
_cell.length_a   1.000
_cell.length_b   1.000
_cell.length_c   1.000
_cell.angle_alpha   90.00
_cell.angle_beta   90.00
_cell.angle_gamma   90.00
#
_symmetry.space_group_name_H-M   'P 1'
#
loop_
_entity.id
_entity.type
_entity.pdbx_description
1 polymer ?
#
loop_
_entity_poly.entity_id
_entity_poly.type
_entity_poly.pdbx_seq_one_letter_code
_entity_poly.pdbx_strand_id
1 'polypeptide(L)'
;MPTVLPYFFSDSLRSRFTQDIHDAVGSSRISSEDGKWLQLLVGVSVEPNSDAPRPRADRLIIGDNSPDNAELAGALLISDPTPGVAPVFLSTLTFGVERFESRTSLLIALQQRFGDVSDISTIEAERVEGSLFEARTLAIMRQQAGHLERLLVQLQELPDLRAAAGKALQTALVQRGVADSVDVFSQVVQILGTDPGANPVVSSVVGTQYLADAAVQAFSLNVLPTGLIRQFLDARGLVLPQAQSELFELALADVVSGVRDAYEQLLSDYWMSKRQDGRTVRDFIGHALAACFLQHLLSSRAHGTMTEAEYRCLLSLLPSQPGNVQSIRVQRLSVTVAGQEPVKLVGVFLIDFPAEQPSSAFLYFSLSGFLRFDDPARAIAHVLSDPSRAELLFYSSLNDHLAIKEKGKVESYQDAFANVFFSEFADSVIALQKRNLRYVLGLPPIQYEKNPVRVDDALDIRGLLDGRLSNLHDSGRWRPEVLPFGQTWGASIQAGVGEHPKLVSEPSYNWIGKLKKLDVLLERVDVLHAGVEGCMRHALNRYLAVIGGPPLDARALWILPAAMDAVPVRLLSLALDRVCGYTQDPLSDSVVVAGLITPVLNRPLQRLPLALLEHILVCVQEEFPRRFEEQISQFYSRTVRQLDSSERPGVISGLVRE
;
A
#
# COMPACT_ATOMS: atom_id res chain seq x y z
N MET A 1 4.20 -25.82 8.12
CA MET A 1 5.34 -24.94 7.77
C MET A 1 5.92 -24.42 9.07
N PRO A 2 7.19 -24.72 9.42
CA PRO A 2 7.82 -24.09 10.59
C PRO A 2 7.81 -22.57 10.38
N THR A 3 7.24 -21.84 11.33
CA THR A 3 7.04 -20.38 11.22
C THR A 3 8.39 -19.71 11.46
N VAL A 4 8.95 -19.08 10.43
CA VAL A 4 10.28 -18.49 10.46
C VAL A 4 10.22 -17.04 10.94
N LEU A 5 11.21 -16.63 11.73
CA LEU A 5 11.34 -15.26 12.23
C LEU A 5 11.63 -14.29 11.07
N PRO A 6 11.17 -13.03 11.14
CA PRO A 6 11.52 -12.04 10.12
C PRO A 6 13.03 -11.86 10.00
N TYR A 7 13.52 -11.60 8.78
CA TYR A 7 14.95 -11.46 8.51
C TYR A 7 15.60 -10.28 9.28
N PHE A 8 14.79 -9.29 9.66
CA PHE A 8 15.22 -8.09 10.39
C PHE A 8 15.06 -8.23 11.92
N PHE A 9 14.62 -9.39 12.41
CA PHE A 9 14.60 -9.65 13.85
C PHE A 9 16.03 -9.71 14.42
N SER A 10 16.23 -9.30 15.67
CA SER A 10 17.57 -9.10 16.24
C SER A 10 18.45 -10.36 16.19
N ASP A 11 17.90 -11.53 16.47
CA ASP A 11 18.63 -12.80 16.38
C ASP A 11 18.96 -13.18 14.93
N SER A 12 18.03 -12.93 14.00
CA SER A 12 18.25 -13.11 12.56
C SER A 12 19.36 -12.20 12.06
N LEU A 13 19.37 -10.93 12.48
CA LEU A 13 20.40 -9.95 12.14
C LEU A 13 21.75 -10.30 12.75
N ARG A 14 21.78 -10.78 13.99
CA ARG A 14 23.00 -11.24 14.67
C ARG A 14 23.63 -12.44 13.94
N SER A 15 22.81 -13.43 13.62
CA SER A 15 23.23 -14.61 12.84
C SER A 15 23.74 -14.20 11.45
N ARG A 16 23.00 -13.34 10.75
CA ARG A 16 23.39 -12.80 9.45
C ARG A 16 24.71 -12.04 9.51
N PHE A 17 24.89 -11.14 10.47
CA PHE A 17 26.12 -10.37 10.61
C PHE A 17 27.34 -11.27 10.85
N THR A 18 27.16 -12.32 11.67
CA THR A 18 28.20 -13.34 11.88
C THR A 18 28.57 -14.06 10.58
N GLN A 19 27.56 -14.41 9.78
CA GLN A 19 27.78 -15.02 8.46
C GLN A 19 28.46 -14.05 7.49
N ASP A 20 28.02 -12.79 7.43
CA ASP A 20 28.58 -11.78 6.54
C ASP A 20 30.06 -11.49 6.85
N ILE A 21 30.48 -11.58 8.13
CA ILE A 21 31.90 -11.53 8.52
C ILE A 21 32.65 -12.74 7.93
N HIS A 22 32.12 -13.95 8.10
CA HIS A 22 32.77 -15.16 7.56
C HIS A 22 32.87 -15.09 6.03
N ASP A 23 31.81 -14.67 5.36
CA ASP A 23 31.79 -14.51 3.90
C ASP A 23 32.78 -13.44 3.44
N ALA A 24 32.91 -12.32 4.17
CA ALA A 24 33.86 -11.26 3.86
C ALA A 24 35.33 -11.71 4.04
N VAL A 25 35.63 -12.51 5.07
CA VAL A 25 36.97 -13.12 5.25
C VAL A 25 37.24 -14.15 4.16
N GLY A 26 36.29 -15.06 3.89
CA GLY A 26 36.44 -16.12 2.88
C GLY A 26 36.59 -15.60 1.46
N SER A 27 36.04 -14.42 1.18
CA SER A 27 36.18 -13.70 -0.10
C SER A 27 37.31 -12.67 -0.13
N SER A 28 38.15 -12.60 0.92
CA SER A 28 39.25 -11.65 1.06
C SER A 28 38.85 -10.18 0.96
N ARG A 29 37.58 -9.83 1.24
CA ARG A 29 37.11 -8.44 1.36
C ARG A 29 37.63 -7.78 2.64
N ILE A 30 37.87 -8.58 3.67
CA ILE A 30 38.48 -8.15 4.95
C ILE A 30 39.53 -9.18 5.39
N SER A 31 40.46 -8.77 6.25
CA SER A 31 41.45 -9.69 6.81
C SER A 31 40.85 -10.59 7.90
N SER A 32 41.52 -11.69 8.23
CA SER A 32 41.11 -12.55 9.35
C SER A 32 41.18 -11.83 10.70
N GLU A 33 42.07 -10.85 10.87
CA GLU A 33 42.16 -10.01 12.07
C GLU A 33 40.97 -9.06 12.17
N ASP A 34 40.61 -8.39 11.06
CA ASP A 34 39.40 -7.56 10.98
C ASP A 34 38.16 -8.39 11.35
N GLY A 35 38.06 -9.62 10.83
CA GLY A 35 36.95 -10.52 11.13
C GLY A 35 36.82 -10.85 12.62
N LYS A 36 37.95 -11.16 13.29
CA LYS A 36 37.97 -11.42 14.75
C LYS A 36 37.58 -10.16 15.54
N TRP A 37 38.06 -9.00 15.11
CA TRP A 37 37.75 -7.72 15.77
C TRP A 37 36.25 -7.38 15.64
N LEU A 38 35.65 -7.55 14.46
CA LEU A 38 34.22 -7.33 14.24
C LEU A 38 33.33 -8.31 15.01
N GLN A 39 33.77 -9.55 15.23
CA GLN A 39 33.02 -10.55 16.04
C GLN A 39 32.81 -10.10 17.49
N LEU A 40 33.60 -9.15 18.00
CA LEU A 40 33.41 -8.56 19.33
C LEU A 40 32.05 -7.86 19.48
N LEU A 41 31.40 -7.46 18.38
CA LEU A 41 30.06 -6.87 18.38
C LEU A 41 28.91 -7.90 18.50
N VAL A 42 29.21 -9.19 18.32
CA VAL A 42 28.19 -10.27 18.34
C VAL A 42 27.90 -10.75 19.76
N GLY A 43 28.89 -10.70 20.66
CA GLY A 43 28.78 -11.18 22.04
C GLY A 43 28.07 -10.20 22.99
N VAL A 44 27.34 -10.73 23.99
CA VAL A 44 26.60 -9.94 24.99
C VAL A 44 27.45 -9.57 26.22
N SER A 45 28.53 -10.31 26.50
CA SER A 45 29.53 -9.96 27.52
C SER A 45 30.70 -10.92 27.41
N VAL A 46 31.90 -10.36 27.35
CA VAL A 46 33.14 -11.05 27.74
C VAL A 46 33.88 -10.06 28.63
N GLU A 47 34.46 -10.54 29.71
CA GLU A 47 35.26 -9.77 30.66
C GLU A 47 36.29 -8.86 29.96
N PRO A 48 36.66 -7.72 30.56
CA PRO A 48 37.60 -6.74 29.99
C PRO A 48 39.05 -7.24 30.03
N ASN A 49 39.33 -8.44 29.50
CA ASN A 49 40.65 -9.07 29.49
C ASN A 49 41.32 -9.02 28.10
N SER A 50 40.94 -8.04 27.25
CA SER A 50 41.59 -7.79 25.97
C SER A 50 42.03 -6.34 25.91
N ASP A 51 43.35 -6.09 25.78
CA ASP A 51 43.95 -4.77 25.56
C ASP A 51 43.52 -4.11 24.23
N ALA A 52 42.86 -4.85 23.33
CA ALA A 52 42.38 -4.31 22.06
C ALA A 52 41.09 -3.47 22.23
N PRO A 53 41.01 -2.26 21.63
CA PRO A 53 39.83 -1.41 21.71
C PRO A 53 38.62 -2.08 21.06
N ARG A 54 37.46 -2.05 21.73
CA ARG A 54 36.22 -2.62 21.20
C ARG A 54 35.72 -1.79 20.01
N PRO A 55 35.19 -2.43 18.95
CA PRO A 55 34.60 -1.69 17.82
C PRO A 55 33.49 -0.76 18.28
N ARG A 56 33.48 0.46 17.75
CA ARG A 56 32.37 1.40 17.84
C ARG A 56 31.45 1.18 16.65
N ALA A 57 30.15 1.07 16.90
CA ALA A 57 29.13 1.00 15.86
C ALA A 57 28.24 2.25 15.89
N ASP A 58 28.06 2.86 14.73
CA ASP A 58 27.22 4.04 14.51
C ASP A 58 26.14 3.71 13.47
N ARG A 59 24.93 4.24 13.67
CA ARG A 59 23.88 4.26 12.65
C ARG A 59 24.09 5.46 11.72
N LEU A 60 23.70 5.30 10.47
CA LEU A 60 23.75 6.38 9.48
C LEU A 60 22.39 7.07 9.40
N ILE A 61 22.38 8.40 9.48
CA ILE A 61 21.18 9.24 9.45
C ILE A 61 21.35 10.27 8.34
N ILE A 62 20.26 10.57 7.63
CA ILE A 62 20.25 11.62 6.62
C ILE A 62 19.55 12.86 7.21
N GLY A 63 20.28 13.95 7.39
CA GLY A 63 19.82 15.17 8.09
C GLY A 63 18.97 16.13 7.24
N ASP A 64 18.65 15.80 6.00
CA ASP A 64 17.95 16.67 5.05
C ASP A 64 16.42 16.42 4.98
N ASN A 65 15.88 15.64 5.91
CA ASN A 65 14.49 15.15 5.88
C ASN A 65 14.14 14.36 4.59
N SER A 66 15.13 13.87 3.83
CA SER A 66 14.88 12.98 2.70
C SER A 66 14.22 11.68 3.16
N PRO A 67 13.41 11.04 2.31
CA PRO A 67 12.79 9.77 2.67
C PRO A 67 13.87 8.72 3.00
N ASP A 68 13.78 8.17 4.21
CA ASP A 68 14.71 7.14 4.72
C ASP A 68 15.01 6.06 3.66
N ASN A 69 16.27 6.03 3.22
CA ASN A 69 16.78 5.00 2.33
C ASN A 69 16.80 3.64 3.05
N ALA A 70 16.20 2.61 2.44
CA ALA A 70 16.06 1.29 3.05
C ALA A 70 17.40 0.64 3.43
N GLU A 71 18.42 0.82 2.60
CA GLU A 71 19.74 0.25 2.86
C GLU A 71 20.44 0.97 4.01
N LEU A 72 20.35 2.30 4.04
CA LEU A 72 20.98 3.13 5.08
C LEU A 72 20.31 2.96 6.45
N ALA A 73 18.98 2.83 6.50
CA ALA A 73 18.26 2.58 7.75
C ALA A 73 18.72 1.30 8.46
N GLY A 74 19.14 0.29 7.68
CA GLY A 74 19.73 -0.93 8.19
C GLY A 74 21.26 -0.94 8.21
N ALA A 75 21.95 0.14 7.89
CA ALA A 75 23.41 0.15 7.78
C ALA A 75 24.09 0.46 9.11
N LEU A 76 25.26 -0.15 9.33
CA LEU A 76 26.14 0.14 10.46
C LEU A 76 27.50 0.62 9.93
N LEU A 77 27.92 1.79 10.36
CA LEU A 77 29.30 2.24 10.27
C LEU A 77 30.04 1.71 11.50
N ILE A 78 31.12 0.96 11.27
CA ILE A 78 31.92 0.36 12.35
C ILE A 78 33.33 0.91 12.25
N SER A 79 33.85 1.47 13.35
CA SER A 79 35.16 2.13 13.39
C SER A 79 35.85 1.92 14.73
N ASP A 80 37.13 2.25 14.80
CA ASP A 80 37.83 2.34 16.08
C ASP A 80 37.19 3.45 16.94
N PRO A 81 37.06 3.26 18.26
CA PRO A 81 36.54 4.29 19.15
C PRO A 81 37.38 5.57 19.15
N THR A 82 38.67 5.48 18.78
CA THR A 82 39.57 6.61 18.60
C THR A 82 39.25 7.34 17.30
N PRO A 83 38.85 8.63 17.34
CA PRO A 83 38.48 9.37 16.14
C PRO A 83 39.59 9.42 15.10
N GLY A 84 39.25 9.20 13.82
CA GLY A 84 40.16 9.35 12.69
C GLY A 84 41.06 8.14 12.40
N VAL A 85 40.95 7.06 13.18
CA VAL A 85 41.67 5.81 12.92
C VAL A 85 41.00 5.04 11.77
N ALA A 86 41.82 4.63 10.81
CA ALA A 86 41.45 3.77 9.69
C ALA A 86 41.88 2.32 9.97
N PRO A 87 41.25 1.31 9.33
CA PRO A 87 40.12 1.38 8.39
C PRO A 87 38.78 1.67 9.07
N VAL A 88 37.75 1.95 8.26
CA VAL A 88 36.35 1.87 8.71
C VAL A 88 35.63 0.78 7.93
N PHE A 89 34.59 0.21 8.53
CA PHE A 89 33.79 -0.85 7.93
C PHE A 89 32.34 -0.41 7.77
N LEU A 90 31.70 -0.89 6.72
CA LEU A 90 30.27 -0.73 6.51
C LEU A 90 29.63 -2.11 6.55
N SER A 91 28.62 -2.29 7.40
CA SER A 91 27.75 -3.45 7.37
C SER A 91 26.38 -3.04 6.84
N THR A 92 26.02 -3.57 5.68
CA THR A 92 24.71 -3.36 5.06
C THR A 92 23.99 -4.71 4.93
N LEU A 93 22.67 -4.70 4.76
CA LEU A 93 21.91 -5.96 4.62
C LEU A 93 22.14 -6.60 3.25
N THR A 94 22.40 -5.75 2.27
CA THR A 94 22.56 -6.13 0.88
C THR A 94 23.97 -6.59 0.56
N PHE A 95 24.99 -5.85 1.04
CA PHE A 95 26.39 -6.13 0.67
C PHE A 95 27.14 -6.93 1.73
N GLY A 96 26.62 -7.02 2.95
CA GLY A 96 27.33 -7.58 4.09
C GLY A 96 28.39 -6.61 4.59
N VAL A 97 29.56 -7.14 4.98
CA VAL A 97 30.68 -6.35 5.50
C VAL A 97 31.64 -5.94 4.40
N GLU A 98 31.95 -4.64 4.36
CA GLU A 98 32.89 -4.01 3.43
C GLU A 98 33.90 -3.16 4.21
N ARG A 99 35.16 -3.11 3.74
CA ARG A 99 36.25 -2.32 4.31
C ARG A 99 36.54 -1.09 3.46
N PHE A 100 36.79 0.03 4.11
CA PHE A 100 37.16 1.30 3.48
C PHE A 100 38.40 1.88 4.15
N GLU A 101 39.28 2.46 3.34
CA GLU A 101 40.54 3.06 3.81
C GLU A 101 40.31 4.33 4.66
N SER A 102 39.14 4.96 4.54
CA SER A 102 38.75 6.13 5.33
C SER A 102 37.24 6.34 5.35
N ARG A 103 36.76 7.14 6.31
CA ARG A 103 35.36 7.61 6.33
C ARG A 103 35.00 8.37 5.05
N THR A 104 35.93 9.16 4.50
CA THR A 104 35.71 9.90 3.25
C THR A 104 35.47 8.94 2.07
N SER A 105 36.27 7.88 1.94
CA SER A 105 36.07 6.89 0.87
C SER A 105 34.74 6.14 1.00
N LEU A 106 34.30 5.88 2.22
CA LEU A 106 32.99 5.28 2.49
C LEU A 106 31.85 6.21 2.04
N LEU A 107 31.91 7.49 2.39
CA LEU A 107 30.87 8.46 2.05
C LEU A 107 30.78 8.68 0.53
N ILE A 108 31.92 8.71 -0.18
CA ILE A 108 31.95 8.74 -1.66
C ILE A 108 31.28 7.49 -2.24
N ALA A 109 31.57 6.31 -1.68
CA ALA A 109 30.95 5.06 -2.16
C ALA A 109 29.43 5.05 -1.91
N LEU A 110 28.96 5.58 -0.78
CA LEU A 110 27.54 5.71 -0.49
C LEU A 110 26.84 6.65 -1.48
N GLN A 111 27.43 7.81 -1.79
CA GLN A 111 26.87 8.71 -2.81
C GLN A 111 26.79 8.08 -4.19
N GLN A 112 27.83 7.37 -4.61
CA GLN A 112 27.85 6.71 -5.92
C GLN A 112 26.77 5.62 -6.03
N ARG A 113 26.48 4.92 -4.93
CA ARG A 113 25.50 3.82 -4.89
C ARG A 113 24.06 4.32 -4.73
N PHE A 114 23.88 5.38 -3.95
CA PHE A 114 22.57 5.93 -3.62
C PHE A 114 22.48 7.34 -4.19
N GLY A 115 22.09 7.45 -5.46
CA GLY A 115 21.91 8.73 -6.16
C GLY A 115 20.85 9.66 -5.54
N ASP A 116 20.15 9.20 -4.50
CA ASP A 116 19.19 9.94 -3.68
C ASP A 116 19.89 10.74 -2.56
N VAL A 117 21.17 10.45 -2.28
CA VAL A 117 22.01 11.24 -1.35
C VAL A 117 22.59 12.41 -2.13
N SER A 118 21.87 13.54 -2.11
CA SER A 118 22.22 14.75 -2.86
C SER A 118 23.58 15.34 -2.48
N ASP A 119 24.01 15.22 -1.21
CA ASP A 119 25.26 15.78 -0.69
C ASP A 119 25.83 14.92 0.46
N ILE A 120 27.17 14.74 0.52
CA ILE A 120 27.87 13.99 1.58
C ILE A 120 27.59 14.62 2.94
N SER A 121 27.42 15.95 2.95
CA SER A 121 27.23 16.76 4.15
C SER A 121 25.95 16.43 4.92
N THR A 122 25.02 15.68 4.34
CA THR A 122 23.76 15.29 4.98
C THR A 122 23.83 13.95 5.72
N ILE A 123 24.89 13.15 5.52
CA ILE A 123 25.04 11.85 6.22
C ILE A 123 25.74 12.06 7.57
N GLU A 124 24.97 11.93 8.63
CA GLU A 124 25.44 11.93 10.02
C GLU A 124 25.62 10.50 10.54
N ALA A 125 26.52 10.35 11.51
CA ALA A 125 26.78 9.08 12.19
C ALA A 125 26.47 9.26 13.68
N GLU A 126 25.48 8.52 14.16
CA GLU A 126 25.09 8.54 15.57
C GLU A 126 25.46 7.22 16.23
N ARG A 127 26.11 7.29 17.38
CA ARG A 127 26.52 6.10 18.13
C ARG A 127 25.31 5.29 18.55
N VAL A 128 25.36 3.99 18.29
CA VAL A 128 24.36 3.06 18.81
C VAL A 128 24.70 2.74 20.26
N GLU A 129 23.87 3.19 21.18
CA GLU A 129 23.93 2.83 22.59
C GLU A 129 23.07 1.59 22.87
N GLY A 130 23.56 0.66 23.70
CA GLY A 130 22.83 -0.55 24.07
C GLY A 130 22.90 -1.70 23.05
N SER A 131 21.79 -2.42 22.86
CA SER A 131 21.75 -3.63 22.02
C SER A 131 21.75 -3.28 20.53
N LEU A 132 22.89 -3.50 19.87
CA LEU A 132 23.14 -3.16 18.47
C LEU A 132 22.07 -3.71 17.51
N PHE A 133 21.72 -4.99 17.67
CA PHE A 133 20.80 -5.66 16.74
C PHE A 133 19.34 -5.30 17.00
N GLU A 134 18.96 -4.94 18.24
CA GLU A 134 17.62 -4.39 18.53
C GLU A 134 17.45 -2.99 17.95
N ALA A 135 18.47 -2.12 18.10
CA ALA A 135 18.46 -0.80 17.48
C ALA A 135 18.34 -0.90 15.95
N ARG A 136 19.06 -1.86 15.34
CA ARG A 136 18.99 -2.15 13.90
C ARG A 136 17.60 -2.68 13.50
N THR A 137 16.99 -3.58 14.29
CA THR A 137 15.61 -4.05 14.09
C THR A 137 14.62 -2.88 14.06
N LEU A 138 14.70 -1.98 15.04
CA LEU A 138 13.81 -0.81 15.13
C LEU A 138 13.95 0.12 13.92
N ALA A 139 15.19 0.40 13.50
CA ALA A 139 15.44 1.28 12.36
C ALA A 139 14.87 0.71 11.05
N ILE A 140 15.11 -0.58 10.78
CA ILE A 140 14.56 -1.26 9.60
C ILE A 140 13.02 -1.29 9.65
N MET A 141 12.44 -1.59 10.81
CA MET A 141 11.00 -1.67 10.98
C MET A 141 10.31 -0.32 10.74
N ARG A 142 10.85 0.77 11.32
CA ARG A 142 10.36 2.15 11.09
C ARG A 142 10.47 2.54 9.62
N GLN A 143 11.60 2.26 8.98
CA GLN A 143 11.79 2.57 7.56
C GLN A 143 10.77 1.85 6.67
N GLN A 144 10.54 0.56 6.89
CA GLN A 144 9.59 -0.22 6.07
C GLN A 144 8.14 0.20 6.31
N ALA A 145 7.76 0.42 7.58
CA ALA A 145 6.45 0.95 7.94
C ALA A 145 6.20 2.32 7.29
N GLY A 146 7.20 3.20 7.30
CA GLY A 146 7.15 4.51 6.64
C GLY A 146 7.11 4.41 5.12
N HIS A 147 7.84 3.48 4.52
CA HIS A 147 7.80 3.23 3.07
C HIS A 147 6.40 2.81 2.61
N LEU A 148 5.80 1.81 3.28
CA LEU A 148 4.45 1.32 2.95
C LEU A 148 3.40 2.42 3.13
N GLU A 149 3.52 3.24 4.17
CA GLU A 149 2.61 4.37 4.40
C GLU A 149 2.73 5.44 3.30
N ARG A 150 3.95 5.85 2.92
CA ARG A 150 4.15 6.81 1.82
C ARG A 150 3.57 6.29 0.50
N LEU A 151 3.72 5.00 0.26
CA LEU A 151 3.15 4.35 -0.92
C LEU A 151 1.62 4.31 -0.85
N LEU A 152 1.04 4.00 0.31
CA LEU A 152 -0.41 4.02 0.51
C LEU A 152 -0.99 5.43 0.31
N VAL A 153 -0.38 6.46 0.92
CA VAL A 153 -0.80 7.86 0.77
C VAL A 153 -0.74 8.26 -0.70
N GLN A 154 0.35 7.93 -1.42
CA GLN A 154 0.41 8.20 -2.85
C GLN A 154 -0.73 7.51 -3.61
N LEU A 155 -1.05 6.25 -3.31
CA LEU A 155 -2.15 5.53 -3.96
C LEU A 155 -3.54 6.10 -3.61
N GLN A 156 -3.71 6.72 -2.44
CA GLN A 156 -4.97 7.40 -2.09
C GLN A 156 -5.26 8.58 -3.03
N GLU A 157 -4.22 9.24 -3.56
CA GLU A 157 -4.31 10.35 -4.52
C GLU A 157 -4.63 9.94 -5.97
N LEU A 158 -4.81 8.64 -6.26
CA LEU A 158 -5.27 8.20 -7.58
C LEU A 158 -6.60 8.92 -7.94
N PRO A 159 -6.87 9.25 -9.21
CA PRO A 159 -8.16 9.82 -9.58
C PRO A 159 -9.30 8.84 -9.26
N ASP A 160 -10.41 9.35 -8.74
CA ASP A 160 -11.63 8.60 -8.46
C ASP A 160 -12.73 8.88 -9.50
N LEU A 161 -13.85 8.17 -9.38
CA LEU A 161 -14.99 8.36 -10.30
C LEU A 161 -15.56 9.79 -10.24
N ARG A 162 -15.50 10.46 -9.08
CA ARG A 162 -15.98 11.83 -8.91
C ARG A 162 -15.10 12.82 -9.68
N ALA A 163 -13.77 12.67 -9.60
CA ALA A 163 -12.81 13.45 -10.36
C ALA A 163 -13.04 13.29 -11.87
N ALA A 164 -13.25 12.05 -12.33
CA ALA A 164 -13.51 11.77 -13.74
C ALA A 164 -14.85 12.33 -14.23
N ALA A 165 -15.94 12.13 -13.47
CA ALA A 165 -17.25 12.67 -13.83
C ALA A 165 -17.29 14.20 -13.79
N GLY A 166 -16.67 14.81 -12.78
CA GLY A 166 -16.48 16.27 -12.73
C GLY A 166 -15.68 16.78 -13.94
N LYS A 167 -14.54 16.16 -14.25
CA LYS A 167 -13.73 16.57 -15.42
C LYS A 167 -14.49 16.42 -16.75
N ALA A 168 -15.28 15.36 -16.90
CA ALA A 168 -16.15 15.16 -18.06
C ALA A 168 -17.20 16.28 -18.16
N LEU A 169 -17.88 16.59 -17.05
CA LEU A 169 -18.86 17.69 -16.99
C LEU A 169 -18.23 19.04 -17.31
N GLN A 170 -17.08 19.36 -16.71
CA GLN A 170 -16.34 20.59 -16.97
C GLN A 170 -16.02 20.73 -18.47
N THR A 171 -15.55 19.65 -19.09
CA THR A 171 -15.23 19.63 -20.53
C THR A 171 -16.48 19.84 -21.39
N ALA A 172 -17.59 19.19 -21.04
CA ALA A 172 -18.86 19.32 -21.75
C ALA A 172 -19.46 20.73 -21.66
N LEU A 173 -19.29 21.41 -20.51
CA LEU A 173 -19.70 22.80 -20.30
C LEU A 173 -18.86 23.79 -21.12
N VAL A 174 -17.53 23.63 -21.11
CA VAL A 174 -16.61 24.46 -21.91
C VAL A 174 -16.92 24.35 -23.40
N GLN A 175 -17.18 23.13 -23.91
CA GLN A 175 -17.56 22.90 -25.31
C GLN A 175 -18.88 23.59 -25.71
N ARG A 176 -19.75 23.88 -24.74
CA ARG A 176 -21.03 24.58 -24.93
C ARG A 176 -20.94 26.09 -24.77
N GLY A 177 -19.74 26.63 -24.57
CA GLY A 177 -19.51 28.06 -24.38
C GLY A 177 -19.97 28.57 -23.02
N VAL A 178 -20.16 27.69 -22.03
CA VAL A 178 -20.32 28.09 -20.63
C VAL A 178 -18.93 28.50 -20.13
N ALA A 179 -18.81 29.73 -19.63
CA ALA A 179 -17.53 30.37 -19.30
C ALA A 179 -16.63 29.51 -18.39
N ASP A 180 -15.31 29.60 -18.60
CA ASP A 180 -14.26 28.92 -17.82
C ASP A 180 -14.29 29.24 -16.30
N SER A 181 -15.13 30.17 -15.85
CA SER A 181 -15.33 30.51 -14.45
C SER A 181 -16.14 29.49 -13.65
N VAL A 182 -16.74 28.50 -14.30
CA VAL A 182 -17.45 27.40 -13.62
C VAL A 182 -16.42 26.41 -13.08
N ASP A 183 -16.41 26.21 -11.77
CA ASP A 183 -15.70 25.10 -11.13
C ASP A 183 -16.72 24.08 -10.60
N VAL A 184 -16.86 22.97 -11.32
CA VAL A 184 -17.81 21.90 -10.99
C VAL A 184 -17.54 21.21 -9.65
N PHE A 185 -16.35 21.37 -9.07
CA PHE A 185 -15.99 20.72 -7.81
C PHE A 185 -16.37 21.54 -6.59
N SER A 186 -16.50 22.87 -6.72
CA SER A 186 -16.89 23.79 -5.66
C SER A 186 -18.31 24.35 -5.81
N GLN A 187 -18.85 24.41 -7.04
CA GLN A 187 -20.20 24.91 -7.28
C GLN A 187 -21.29 23.91 -6.90
N VAL A 188 -22.38 24.44 -6.36
CA VAL A 188 -23.55 23.70 -5.91
C VAL A 188 -24.76 23.93 -6.83
N VAL A 189 -25.62 22.92 -6.90
CA VAL A 189 -26.93 22.95 -7.54
C VAL A 189 -27.99 22.67 -6.47
N GLN A 190 -29.08 23.43 -6.51
CA GLN A 190 -30.21 23.25 -5.60
C GLN A 190 -31.16 22.19 -6.15
N ILE A 191 -31.71 21.37 -5.27
CA ILE A 191 -32.80 20.44 -5.59
C ILE A 191 -34.09 21.05 -5.05
N LEU A 192 -35.05 21.27 -5.94
CA LEU A 192 -36.35 21.86 -5.61
C LEU A 192 -37.44 20.79 -5.61
N GLY A 193 -38.36 20.87 -4.65
CA GLY A 193 -39.62 20.12 -4.68
C GLY A 193 -40.66 20.82 -5.54
N THR A 194 -41.22 20.12 -6.51
CA THR A 194 -42.39 20.56 -7.29
C THR A 194 -43.62 19.87 -6.72
N ASP A 195 -44.25 20.50 -5.72
CA ASP A 195 -45.46 19.96 -5.09
C ASP A 195 -46.68 20.28 -5.98
N PRO A 196 -47.44 19.28 -6.48
CA PRO A 196 -48.51 19.51 -7.44
C PRO A 196 -49.71 20.34 -6.92
N GLY A 197 -49.74 20.67 -5.61
CA GLY A 197 -50.78 21.49 -4.98
C GLY A 197 -50.30 22.79 -4.30
N ALA A 198 -49.00 23.08 -4.30
CA ALA A 198 -48.48 24.31 -3.69
C ALA A 198 -48.59 25.50 -4.65
N ASN A 199 -48.80 26.70 -4.10
CA ASN A 199 -48.75 27.94 -4.88
C ASN A 199 -47.42 27.99 -5.66
N PRO A 200 -47.41 28.30 -6.97
CA PRO A 200 -46.21 28.29 -7.83
C PRO A 200 -45.13 29.33 -7.44
N VAL A 201 -45.34 30.05 -6.35
CA VAL A 201 -44.46 31.13 -5.84
C VAL A 201 -43.44 30.60 -4.82
N VAL A 202 -43.64 29.40 -4.25
CA VAL A 202 -42.75 28.87 -3.20
C VAL A 202 -42.32 27.43 -3.52
N SER A 203 -41.43 27.26 -4.50
CA SER A 203 -40.66 26.02 -4.62
C SER A 203 -39.74 25.91 -3.41
N SER A 204 -39.96 24.92 -2.55
CA SER A 204 -39.07 24.70 -1.40
C SER A 204 -37.79 24.01 -1.87
N VAL A 205 -36.64 24.60 -1.56
CA VAL A 205 -35.34 23.91 -1.67
C VAL A 205 -35.37 22.72 -0.71
N VAL A 206 -35.25 21.51 -1.25
CA VAL A 206 -35.25 20.26 -0.47
C VAL A 206 -33.84 19.74 -0.19
N GLY A 207 -32.83 20.32 -0.84
CA GLY A 207 -31.41 20.06 -0.58
C GLY A 207 -30.48 20.74 -1.58
N THR A 208 -29.18 20.58 -1.35
CA THR A 208 -28.11 21.04 -2.24
C THR A 208 -27.16 19.88 -2.56
N GLN A 209 -26.50 19.93 -3.71
CA GLN A 209 -25.45 18.98 -4.08
C GLN A 209 -24.38 19.67 -4.94
N TYR A 210 -23.13 19.18 -4.94
CA TYR A 210 -22.11 19.70 -5.84
C TYR A 210 -22.37 19.25 -7.29
N LEU A 211 -21.94 20.04 -8.28
CA LEU A 211 -22.08 19.69 -9.70
C LEU A 211 -21.33 18.40 -10.05
N ALA A 212 -20.13 18.18 -9.49
CA ALA A 212 -19.40 16.92 -9.66
C ALA A 212 -20.21 15.71 -9.15
N ASP A 213 -21.02 15.88 -8.11
CA ASP A 213 -21.86 14.80 -7.56
C ASP A 213 -23.08 14.54 -8.45
N ALA A 214 -23.65 15.61 -9.02
CA ALA A 214 -24.66 15.51 -10.07
C ALA A 214 -24.12 14.75 -11.30
N ALA A 215 -22.84 14.95 -11.66
CA ALA A 215 -22.20 14.22 -12.74
C ALA A 215 -22.05 12.72 -12.43
N VAL A 216 -21.64 12.35 -11.21
CA VAL A 216 -21.59 10.93 -10.78
C VAL A 216 -22.99 10.31 -10.76
N GLN A 217 -23.99 11.07 -10.34
CA GLN A 217 -25.39 10.67 -10.38
C GLN A 217 -25.86 10.38 -11.81
N ALA A 218 -25.55 11.28 -12.75
CA ALA A 218 -25.84 11.11 -14.17
C ALA A 218 -25.13 9.89 -14.77
N PHE A 219 -23.84 9.71 -14.47
CA PHE A 219 -23.07 8.53 -14.91
C PHE A 219 -23.66 7.21 -14.38
N SER A 220 -24.17 7.21 -13.15
CA SER A 220 -24.79 6.03 -12.53
C SER A 220 -26.23 5.79 -13.02
N LEU A 221 -26.72 6.55 -14.00
CA LEU A 221 -28.11 6.56 -14.49
C LEU A 221 -29.14 6.70 -13.37
N ASN A 222 -28.76 7.40 -12.31
CA ASN A 222 -29.63 7.64 -11.17
C ASN A 222 -30.46 8.91 -11.45
N VAL A 223 -31.74 8.74 -11.77
CA VAL A 223 -32.62 9.87 -12.06
C VAL A 223 -33.11 10.49 -10.75
N LEU A 224 -33.32 11.81 -10.75
CA LEU A 224 -34.00 12.44 -9.62
C LEU A 224 -35.41 11.84 -9.43
N PRO A 225 -35.84 11.62 -8.18
CA PRO A 225 -37.21 11.22 -7.89
C PRO A 225 -38.24 12.12 -8.58
N THR A 226 -39.37 11.53 -8.95
CA THR A 226 -40.49 12.28 -9.55
C THR A 226 -40.93 13.40 -8.62
N GLY A 227 -41.07 14.61 -9.17
CA GLY A 227 -41.40 15.81 -8.39
C GLY A 227 -40.20 16.58 -7.86
N LEU A 228 -38.96 16.20 -8.23
CA LEU A 228 -37.76 16.96 -7.94
C LEU A 228 -37.08 17.47 -9.21
N ILE A 229 -36.60 18.72 -9.17
CA ILE A 229 -35.85 19.35 -10.28
C ILE A 229 -34.57 20.01 -9.78
N ARG A 230 -33.59 20.18 -10.67
CA ARG A 230 -32.36 20.93 -10.39
C ARG A 230 -32.54 22.40 -10.71
N GLN A 231 -32.04 23.27 -9.83
CA GLN A 231 -31.88 24.70 -10.06
C GLN A 231 -30.40 25.07 -10.00
N PHE A 232 -29.84 25.44 -11.15
CA PHE A 232 -28.43 25.80 -11.30
C PHE A 232 -28.17 27.23 -10.86
N LEU A 233 -27.02 27.43 -10.23
CA LEU A 233 -26.59 28.71 -9.68
C LEU A 233 -25.30 29.18 -10.37
N ASP A 234 -25.09 30.49 -10.45
CA ASP A 234 -23.82 31.10 -10.84
C ASP A 234 -22.80 31.04 -9.69
N ALA A 235 -21.56 31.45 -9.95
CA ALA A 235 -20.48 31.48 -8.94
C ALA A 235 -20.77 32.39 -7.73
N ARG A 236 -21.79 33.25 -7.80
CA ARG A 236 -22.23 34.13 -6.71
C ARG A 236 -23.49 33.59 -6.00
N GLY A 237 -23.96 32.40 -6.38
CA GLY A 237 -25.16 31.77 -5.83
C GLY A 237 -26.48 32.28 -6.41
N LEU A 238 -26.47 33.01 -7.53
CA LEU A 238 -27.68 33.51 -8.19
C LEU A 238 -28.23 32.48 -9.19
N VAL A 239 -29.55 32.36 -9.29
CA VAL A 239 -30.20 31.42 -10.21
C VAL A 239 -29.83 31.74 -11.66
N LEU A 240 -29.41 30.71 -12.40
CA LEU A 240 -29.09 30.83 -13.81
C LEU A 240 -30.37 31.01 -14.65
N PRO A 241 -30.32 31.82 -15.73
CA PRO A 241 -31.40 31.88 -16.71
C PRO A 241 -31.73 30.51 -17.30
N GLN A 242 -32.98 30.30 -17.73
CA GLN A 242 -33.44 29.02 -18.27
C GLN A 242 -32.57 28.50 -19.42
N ALA A 243 -32.22 29.37 -20.39
CA ALA A 243 -31.36 28.99 -21.51
C ALA A 243 -29.98 28.49 -21.08
N GLN A 244 -29.42 29.01 -19.98
CA GLN A 244 -28.14 28.52 -19.44
C GLN A 244 -28.34 27.23 -18.65
N SER A 245 -29.41 27.13 -17.86
CA SER A 245 -29.75 25.91 -17.12
C SER A 245 -29.95 24.70 -18.06
N GLU A 246 -30.54 24.90 -19.24
CA GLU A 246 -30.67 23.87 -20.28
C GLU A 246 -29.30 23.37 -20.78
N LEU A 247 -28.29 24.25 -20.89
CA LEU A 247 -26.93 23.84 -21.25
C LEU A 247 -26.29 22.95 -20.18
N PHE A 248 -26.57 23.19 -18.90
CA PHE A 248 -26.09 22.35 -17.81
C PHE A 248 -26.73 20.96 -17.81
N GLU A 249 -28.05 20.86 -18.01
CA GLU A 249 -28.73 19.55 -18.12
C GLU A 249 -28.23 18.77 -19.34
N LEU A 250 -28.05 19.43 -20.49
CA LEU A 250 -27.46 18.79 -21.67
C LEU A 250 -26.01 18.35 -21.42
N ALA A 251 -25.22 19.14 -20.67
CA ALA A 251 -23.86 18.75 -20.31
C ALA A 251 -23.84 17.56 -19.34
N LEU A 252 -24.78 17.49 -18.39
CA LEU A 252 -24.95 16.35 -17.49
C LEU A 252 -25.33 15.07 -18.25
N ALA A 253 -26.20 15.17 -19.25
CA ALA A 253 -26.57 14.03 -20.10
C ALA A 253 -25.36 13.46 -20.87
N ASP A 254 -24.43 14.32 -21.29
CA ASP A 254 -23.21 13.94 -22.02
C ASP A 254 -22.10 13.36 -21.13
N VAL A 255 -22.21 13.45 -19.80
CA VAL A 255 -21.18 12.91 -18.88
C VAL A 255 -20.91 11.42 -19.15
N VAL A 256 -21.96 10.65 -19.45
CA VAL A 256 -21.86 9.19 -19.69
C VAL A 256 -20.87 8.85 -20.80
N SER A 257 -20.86 9.64 -21.89
CA SER A 257 -19.95 9.40 -23.02
C SER A 257 -18.54 9.95 -22.76
N GLY A 258 -18.41 11.00 -21.93
CA GLY A 258 -17.12 11.65 -21.65
C GLY A 258 -16.30 11.06 -20.50
N VAL A 259 -16.92 10.35 -19.54
CA VAL A 259 -16.24 9.86 -18.32
C VAL A 259 -15.04 8.98 -18.64
N ARG A 260 -15.16 8.05 -19.61
CA ARG A 260 -14.07 7.13 -19.95
C ARG A 260 -12.81 7.88 -20.37
N ASP A 261 -12.96 8.79 -21.32
CA ASP A 261 -11.83 9.51 -21.89
C ASP A 261 -11.23 10.49 -20.85
N ALA A 262 -12.08 11.13 -20.05
CA ALA A 262 -11.64 11.96 -18.92
C ALA A 262 -10.85 11.17 -17.87
N TYR A 263 -11.30 9.96 -17.52
CA TYR A 263 -10.63 9.12 -16.53
C TYR A 263 -9.29 8.61 -17.05
N GLU A 264 -9.23 8.13 -18.30
CA GLU A 264 -7.96 7.70 -18.90
C GLU A 264 -6.92 8.83 -18.96
N GLN A 265 -7.36 10.06 -19.25
CA GLN A 265 -6.50 11.24 -19.23
C GLN A 265 -6.02 11.54 -17.80
N LEU A 266 -6.93 11.64 -16.83
CA LEU A 266 -6.57 11.89 -15.43
C LEU A 266 -5.58 10.85 -14.89
N LEU A 267 -5.77 9.58 -15.24
CA LEU A 267 -4.86 8.51 -14.81
C LEU A 267 -3.48 8.66 -15.46
N SER A 268 -3.43 9.04 -16.73
CA SER A 268 -2.17 9.31 -17.44
C SER A 268 -1.43 10.52 -16.84
N ASP A 269 -2.16 11.60 -16.58
CA ASP A 269 -1.63 12.82 -15.96
C ASP A 269 -1.09 12.54 -14.56
N TYR A 270 -1.82 11.75 -13.77
CA TYR A 270 -1.41 11.34 -12.42
C TYR A 270 -0.08 10.59 -12.44
N TRP A 271 0.08 9.57 -13.28
CA TRP A 271 1.31 8.78 -13.33
C TRP A 271 2.53 9.59 -13.80
N MET A 272 2.30 10.61 -14.64
CA MET A 272 3.33 11.52 -15.14
C MET A 272 3.54 12.76 -14.24
N SER A 273 2.67 12.97 -13.25
CA SER A 273 2.77 14.10 -12.34
C SER A 273 4.05 14.01 -11.51
N LYS A 274 4.65 15.16 -11.21
CA LYS A 274 5.85 15.26 -10.38
C LYS A 274 5.46 15.33 -8.91
N ARG A 275 6.15 14.53 -8.11
CA ARG A 275 6.11 14.59 -6.65
C ARG A 275 6.98 15.74 -6.15
N GLN A 276 6.92 15.98 -4.83
CA GLN A 276 7.75 16.99 -4.15
C GLN A 276 9.26 16.74 -4.34
N ASP A 277 9.65 15.48 -4.47
CA ASP A 277 11.02 15.04 -4.75
C ASP A 277 11.44 15.21 -6.22
N GLY A 278 10.57 15.77 -7.07
CA GLY A 278 10.80 16.01 -8.50
C GLY A 278 10.64 14.78 -9.41
N ARG A 279 10.50 13.57 -8.85
CA ARG A 279 10.29 12.33 -9.60
C ARG A 279 8.85 12.22 -10.07
N THR A 280 8.62 11.50 -11.16
CA THR A 280 7.25 11.16 -11.55
C THR A 280 6.67 10.12 -10.58
N VAL A 281 5.35 10.09 -10.43
CA VAL A 281 4.69 9.03 -9.63
C VAL A 281 4.99 7.64 -10.21
N ARG A 282 5.09 7.52 -11.54
CA ARG A 282 5.56 6.31 -12.24
C ARG A 282 6.94 5.86 -11.75
N ASP A 283 7.91 6.77 -11.69
CA ASP A 283 9.26 6.41 -11.24
C ASP A 283 9.26 6.03 -9.75
N PHE A 284 8.47 6.72 -8.94
CA PHE A 284 8.29 6.39 -7.53
C PHE A 284 7.77 4.96 -7.32
N ILE A 285 6.76 4.51 -8.08
CA ILE A 285 6.30 3.11 -7.97
C ILE A 285 7.33 2.12 -8.51
N GLY A 286 8.15 2.48 -9.50
CA GLY A 286 9.27 1.65 -9.95
C GLY A 286 10.27 1.38 -8.83
N HIS A 287 10.58 2.39 -8.01
CA HIS A 287 11.41 2.22 -6.81
C HIS A 287 10.72 1.39 -5.72
N ALA A 288 9.41 1.54 -5.54
CA ALA A 288 8.64 0.70 -4.62
C ALA A 288 8.68 -0.78 -5.01
N LEU A 289 8.54 -1.08 -6.30
CA LEU A 289 8.67 -2.44 -6.83
C LEU A 289 10.06 -3.02 -6.58
N ALA A 290 11.12 -2.21 -6.75
CA ALA A 290 12.48 -2.61 -6.43
C ALA A 290 12.69 -2.86 -4.92
N ALA A 291 12.09 -2.04 -4.06
CA ALA A 291 12.14 -2.22 -2.61
C ALA A 291 11.42 -3.50 -2.15
N CYS A 292 10.24 -3.79 -2.72
CA CYS A 292 9.50 -5.03 -2.51
C CYS A 292 10.32 -6.26 -2.97
N PHE A 293 10.91 -6.19 -4.16
CA PHE A 293 11.80 -7.24 -4.67
C PHE A 293 13.01 -7.50 -3.74
N LEU A 294 13.68 -6.43 -3.27
CA LEU A 294 14.78 -6.55 -2.33
C LEU A 294 14.33 -7.18 -1.00
N GLN A 295 13.15 -6.81 -0.49
CA GLN A 295 12.60 -7.41 0.73
C GLN A 295 12.35 -8.91 0.57
N HIS A 296 11.77 -9.34 -0.56
CA HIS A 296 11.62 -10.75 -0.89
C HIS A 296 12.96 -11.48 -1.01
N LEU A 297 13.97 -10.80 -1.56
CA LEU A 297 15.32 -11.34 -1.72
C LEU A 297 16.01 -11.54 -0.36
N LEU A 298 15.97 -10.55 0.52
CA LEU A 298 16.52 -10.62 1.87
C LEU A 298 15.83 -11.69 2.73
N SER A 299 14.50 -11.79 2.62
CA SER A 299 13.70 -12.83 3.26
C SER A 299 14.12 -14.22 2.78
N SER A 300 14.22 -14.41 1.46
CA SER A 300 14.63 -15.70 0.86
C SER A 300 16.05 -16.11 1.27
N ARG A 301 16.99 -15.16 1.28
CA ARG A 301 18.37 -15.36 1.75
C ARG A 301 18.40 -15.75 3.23
N ALA A 302 17.57 -15.12 4.08
CA ALA A 302 17.48 -15.44 5.50
C ALA A 302 16.87 -16.83 5.76
N HIS A 303 15.96 -17.27 4.90
CA HIS A 303 15.33 -18.59 4.99
C HIS A 303 16.14 -19.72 4.34
N GLY A 304 17.28 -19.40 3.71
CA GLY A 304 18.11 -20.40 3.04
C GLY A 304 17.45 -21.02 1.80
N THR A 305 16.48 -20.34 1.19
CA THR A 305 15.78 -20.83 -0.02
C THR A 305 16.55 -20.54 -1.31
N MET A 306 17.67 -19.80 -1.21
CA MET A 306 18.60 -19.49 -2.30
C MET A 306 20.03 -19.48 -1.75
N THR A 307 20.99 -19.79 -2.63
CA THR A 307 22.42 -19.70 -2.33
C THR A 307 22.92 -18.25 -2.35
N GLU A 308 24.11 -17.98 -1.78
CA GLU A 308 24.72 -16.65 -1.82
C GLU A 308 25.05 -16.20 -3.25
N ALA A 309 25.46 -17.12 -4.13
CA ALA A 309 25.72 -16.81 -5.54
C ALA A 309 24.43 -16.38 -6.28
N GLU A 310 23.35 -17.16 -6.12
CA GLU A 310 22.04 -16.83 -6.67
C GLU A 310 21.51 -15.49 -6.13
N TYR A 311 21.67 -15.26 -4.82
CA TYR A 311 21.33 -13.99 -4.18
C TYR A 311 22.07 -12.80 -4.82
N ARG A 312 23.39 -12.90 -4.98
CA ARG A 312 24.22 -11.83 -5.58
C ARG A 312 23.86 -11.59 -7.04
N CYS A 313 23.52 -12.64 -7.77
CA CYS A 313 23.07 -12.53 -9.15
C CYS A 313 21.73 -11.78 -9.23
N LEU A 314 20.71 -12.22 -8.49
CA LEU A 314 19.40 -11.54 -8.44
C LEU A 314 19.50 -10.09 -7.96
N LEU A 315 20.44 -9.79 -7.06
CA LEU A 315 20.69 -8.45 -6.57
C LEU A 315 21.12 -7.47 -7.68
N SER A 316 21.79 -7.94 -8.74
CA SER A 316 22.22 -7.09 -9.85
C SER A 316 21.07 -6.61 -10.75
N LEU A 317 19.83 -7.08 -10.51
CA LEU A 317 18.64 -6.52 -11.17
C LEU A 317 18.19 -5.20 -10.54
N LEU A 318 18.62 -4.89 -9.31
CA LEU A 318 18.24 -3.66 -8.63
C LEU A 318 18.85 -2.42 -9.29
N PRO A 319 18.13 -1.28 -9.38
CA PRO A 319 18.62 -0.07 -10.03
C PRO A 319 19.94 0.47 -9.45
N SER A 320 20.16 0.30 -8.15
CA SER A 320 21.39 0.72 -7.46
C SER A 320 22.62 -0.12 -7.81
N GLN A 321 22.49 -1.14 -8.67
CA GLN A 321 23.54 -2.11 -9.01
C GLN A 321 23.61 -2.33 -10.52
N PRO A 322 24.29 -1.45 -11.29
CA PRO A 322 24.58 -1.72 -12.69
C PRO A 322 25.69 -2.79 -12.80
N GLY A 323 25.34 -4.05 -12.50
CA GLY A 323 26.20 -5.21 -12.74
C GLY A 323 26.20 -5.62 -14.22
N ASN A 324 26.99 -6.63 -14.59
CA ASN A 324 26.95 -7.18 -15.94
C ASN A 324 25.65 -7.98 -16.14
N VAL A 325 24.55 -7.28 -16.47
CA VAL A 325 23.18 -7.83 -16.67
C VAL A 325 23.14 -8.90 -17.76
N GLN A 326 24.22 -9.07 -18.54
CA GLN A 326 24.33 -10.04 -19.63
C GLN A 326 24.22 -11.51 -19.19
N SER A 327 24.33 -11.81 -17.89
CA SER A 327 24.23 -13.18 -17.35
C SER A 327 22.84 -13.56 -16.84
N ILE A 328 21.88 -12.62 -16.80
CA ILE A 328 20.53 -12.86 -16.28
C ILE A 328 19.52 -12.63 -17.38
N ARG A 329 18.61 -13.59 -17.54
CA ARG A 329 17.45 -13.44 -18.42
C ARG A 329 16.21 -13.34 -17.57
N VAL A 330 15.49 -12.23 -17.75
CA VAL A 330 14.16 -12.00 -17.15
C VAL A 330 13.13 -12.06 -18.27
N GLN A 331 12.09 -12.86 -18.08
CA GLN A 331 11.03 -13.08 -19.06
C GLN A 331 9.67 -12.81 -18.42
N ARG A 332 8.85 -12.04 -19.14
CA ARG A 332 7.42 -11.93 -18.83
C ARG A 332 6.72 -13.22 -19.24
N LEU A 333 5.76 -13.64 -18.44
CA LEU A 333 4.92 -14.77 -18.77
C LEU A 333 3.57 -14.29 -19.31
N SER A 334 3.12 -14.91 -20.39
CA SER A 334 1.73 -14.85 -20.84
C SER A 334 1.18 -16.27 -20.93
N VAL A 335 -0.12 -16.44 -20.72
CA VAL A 335 -0.78 -17.74 -20.81
C VAL A 335 -1.88 -17.71 -21.85
N THR A 336 -1.97 -18.75 -22.68
CA THR A 336 -3.15 -19.03 -23.50
C THR A 336 -3.90 -20.19 -22.89
N VAL A 337 -5.22 -20.14 -22.96
CA VAL A 337 -6.08 -21.24 -22.52
C VAL A 337 -6.93 -21.66 -23.71
N ALA A 338 -6.91 -22.95 -24.05
CA ALA A 338 -7.71 -23.50 -25.14
C ALA A 338 -7.55 -22.76 -26.51
N GLY A 339 -6.35 -22.25 -26.80
CA GLY A 339 -6.07 -21.54 -28.07
C GLY A 339 -6.63 -20.12 -28.17
N GLN A 340 -7.11 -19.54 -27.07
CA GLN A 340 -7.51 -18.13 -26.98
C GLN A 340 -6.30 -17.19 -27.08
N GLU A 341 -6.56 -15.88 -27.20
CA GLU A 341 -5.50 -14.87 -27.18
C GLU A 341 -4.63 -14.95 -25.91
N PRO A 342 -3.31 -14.71 -26.01
CA PRO A 342 -2.43 -14.72 -24.85
C PRO A 342 -2.79 -13.66 -23.82
N VAL A 343 -3.00 -14.11 -22.58
CA VAL A 343 -3.24 -13.27 -21.41
C VAL A 343 -1.91 -12.98 -20.72
N LYS A 344 -1.53 -11.71 -20.64
CA LYS A 344 -0.29 -11.27 -19.98
C LYS A 344 -0.43 -11.39 -18.46
N LEU A 345 0.55 -12.00 -17.80
CA LEU A 345 0.64 -12.08 -16.35
C LEU A 345 1.53 -10.95 -15.82
N VAL A 346 0.92 -9.93 -15.24
CA VAL A 346 1.62 -8.78 -14.66
C VAL A 346 2.02 -9.11 -13.23
N GLY A 347 3.31 -9.00 -12.89
CA GLY A 347 3.81 -9.34 -11.56
C GLY A 347 4.29 -10.78 -11.42
N VAL A 348 4.34 -11.53 -12.53
CA VAL A 348 4.93 -12.88 -12.60
C VAL A 348 6.06 -12.90 -13.61
N PHE A 349 7.26 -13.27 -13.17
CA PHE A 349 8.45 -13.27 -14.02
C PHE A 349 9.25 -14.56 -13.85
N LEU A 350 9.70 -15.10 -14.98
CA LEU A 350 10.69 -16.16 -15.00
C LEU A 350 12.08 -15.52 -15.08
N ILE A 351 12.95 -15.91 -14.16
CA ILE A 351 14.33 -15.41 -14.09
C ILE A 351 15.25 -16.63 -14.13
N ASP A 352 16.18 -16.68 -15.08
CA ASP A 352 17.18 -17.74 -15.16
C ASP A 352 18.58 -17.23 -15.51
N PHE A 353 19.56 -18.10 -15.27
CA PHE A 353 20.99 -17.83 -15.45
C PHE A 353 21.54 -18.77 -16.52
N PRO A 354 21.43 -18.41 -17.81
CA PRO A 354 21.84 -19.29 -18.90
C PRO A 354 23.36 -19.56 -18.92
N ALA A 355 24.16 -18.73 -18.26
CA ALA A 355 25.61 -18.88 -18.18
C ALA A 355 26.09 -19.81 -17.03
N GLU A 356 25.22 -20.16 -16.08
CA GLU A 356 25.56 -21.03 -14.94
C GLU A 356 25.14 -22.49 -15.20
N GLN A 357 25.97 -23.45 -14.79
CA GLN A 357 25.67 -24.88 -14.85
C GLN A 357 25.82 -25.54 -13.46
N PRO A 358 24.78 -26.21 -12.93
CA PRO A 358 23.43 -26.34 -13.47
C PRO A 358 22.66 -25.00 -13.42
N SER A 359 21.86 -24.72 -14.46
CA SER A 359 21.11 -23.46 -14.54
C SER A 359 19.91 -23.50 -13.60
N SER A 360 19.94 -22.70 -12.54
CA SER A 360 18.77 -22.51 -11.69
C SER A 360 17.78 -21.55 -12.33
N ALA A 361 16.50 -21.72 -12.00
CA ALA A 361 15.42 -20.87 -12.45
C ALA A 361 14.58 -20.40 -11.26
N PHE A 362 14.09 -19.18 -11.34
CA PHE A 362 13.25 -18.57 -10.33
C PHE A 362 11.94 -18.09 -10.95
N LEU A 363 10.82 -18.37 -10.28
CA LEU A 363 9.60 -17.61 -10.49
C LEU A 363 9.52 -16.53 -9.43
N TYR A 364 9.44 -15.28 -9.87
CA TYR A 364 9.14 -14.15 -9.01
C TYR A 364 7.66 -13.80 -9.13
N PHE A 365 6.96 -13.83 -8.00
CA PHE A 365 5.58 -13.39 -7.82
C PHE A 365 5.57 -12.13 -6.96
N SER A 366 4.98 -11.04 -7.42
CA SER A 366 5.00 -9.78 -6.67
C SER A 366 4.26 -9.84 -5.33
N LEU A 367 3.35 -10.80 -5.15
CA LEU A 367 2.63 -10.99 -3.89
C LEU A 367 3.38 -11.87 -2.88
N SER A 368 4.11 -12.89 -3.34
CA SER A 368 4.63 -13.98 -2.50
C SER A 368 6.16 -14.18 -2.57
N GLY A 369 6.84 -13.48 -3.47
CA GLY A 369 8.30 -13.53 -3.61
C GLY A 369 8.78 -14.64 -4.55
N PHE A 370 9.93 -15.24 -4.20
CA PHE A 370 10.65 -16.17 -5.07
C PHE A 370 10.31 -17.63 -4.81
N LEU A 371 10.12 -18.38 -5.89
CA LEU A 371 10.15 -19.84 -5.90
C LEU A 371 11.34 -20.31 -6.73
N ARG A 372 12.21 -21.12 -6.12
CA ARG A 372 13.41 -21.68 -6.76
C ARG A 372 13.11 -23.03 -7.42
N PHE A 373 13.62 -23.22 -8.62
CA PHE A 373 13.54 -24.45 -9.40
C PHE A 373 14.92 -24.80 -9.97
N ASP A 374 15.12 -26.10 -10.20
CA ASP A 374 16.37 -26.60 -10.80
C ASP A 374 16.42 -26.44 -12.32
N ASP A 375 15.31 -26.04 -12.96
CA ASP A 375 15.19 -25.89 -14.41
C ASP A 375 13.97 -25.00 -14.78
N PRO A 376 14.08 -24.13 -15.80
CA PRO A 376 12.97 -23.28 -16.26
C PRO A 376 11.70 -24.04 -16.68
N ALA A 377 11.80 -25.25 -17.23
CA ALA A 377 10.60 -25.99 -17.64
C ALA A 377 9.75 -26.44 -16.43
N ARG A 378 10.39 -26.75 -15.29
CA ARG A 378 9.68 -27.02 -14.03
C ARG A 378 9.00 -25.79 -13.46
N ALA A 379 9.64 -24.63 -13.56
CA ALA A 379 9.02 -23.36 -13.21
C ALA A 379 7.75 -23.12 -14.05
N ILE A 380 7.84 -23.27 -15.37
CA ILE A 380 6.68 -23.13 -16.26
C ILE A 380 5.57 -24.14 -15.90
N ALA A 381 5.92 -25.41 -15.69
CA ALA A 381 4.96 -26.44 -15.31
C ALA A 381 4.22 -26.10 -14.01
N HIS A 382 4.87 -25.43 -13.06
CA HIS A 382 4.23 -24.94 -11.84
C HIS A 382 3.15 -23.90 -12.15
N VAL A 383 3.44 -22.89 -12.97
CA VAL A 383 2.48 -21.85 -13.39
C VAL A 383 1.27 -22.46 -14.09
N LEU A 384 1.48 -23.51 -14.89
CA LEU A 384 0.44 -24.19 -15.65
C LEU A 384 -0.40 -25.19 -14.84
N SER A 385 -0.10 -25.39 -13.54
CA SER A 385 -0.83 -26.32 -12.68
C SER A 385 -2.18 -25.77 -12.22
N ASP A 386 -3.17 -26.65 -11.98
CA ASP A 386 -4.54 -26.24 -11.59
C ASP A 386 -4.61 -25.35 -10.33
N PRO A 387 -3.85 -25.61 -9.24
CA PRO A 387 -3.85 -24.72 -8.07
C PRO A 387 -3.31 -23.32 -8.39
N SER A 388 -2.22 -23.24 -9.14
CA SER A 388 -1.60 -21.96 -9.55
C SER A 388 -2.49 -21.20 -10.52
N ARG A 389 -3.33 -21.90 -11.30
CA ARG A 389 -4.28 -21.29 -12.24
C ARG A 389 -5.30 -20.35 -11.58
N ALA A 390 -5.73 -20.64 -10.35
CA ALA A 390 -6.60 -19.73 -9.60
C ALA A 390 -5.87 -18.43 -9.21
N GLU A 391 -4.58 -18.53 -8.90
CA GLU A 391 -3.72 -17.39 -8.55
C GLU A 391 -3.43 -16.49 -9.76
N LEU A 392 -3.44 -17.04 -10.99
CA LEU A 392 -3.23 -16.26 -12.22
C LEU A 392 -4.24 -15.13 -12.40
N LEU A 393 -5.46 -15.27 -11.87
CA LEU A 393 -6.49 -14.23 -11.94
C LEU A 393 -5.98 -12.93 -11.31
N PHE A 394 -5.29 -13.01 -10.16
CA PHE A 394 -4.74 -11.84 -9.48
C PHE A 394 -3.72 -11.07 -10.34
N TYR A 395 -2.96 -11.78 -11.17
CA TYR A 395 -1.92 -11.21 -12.03
C TYR A 395 -2.42 -10.86 -13.43
N SER A 396 -3.72 -10.93 -13.67
CA SER A 396 -4.33 -10.69 -14.99
C SER A 396 -5.32 -9.54 -14.94
N SER A 397 -5.64 -9.00 -16.13
CA SER A 397 -6.65 -7.95 -16.21
C SER A 397 -8.06 -8.53 -16.08
N LEU A 398 -8.99 -7.76 -15.54
CA LEU A 398 -10.35 -8.22 -15.23
C LEU A 398 -11.11 -8.75 -16.46
N ASN A 399 -10.88 -8.17 -17.64
CA ASN A 399 -11.53 -8.64 -18.87
C ASN A 399 -10.95 -9.98 -19.37
N ASP A 400 -9.77 -10.39 -18.91
CA ASP A 400 -9.13 -11.67 -19.26
C ASP A 400 -9.50 -12.80 -18.30
N HIS A 401 -10.17 -12.49 -17.18
CA HIS A 401 -10.56 -13.49 -16.18
C HIS A 401 -11.43 -14.62 -16.74
N LEU A 402 -12.27 -14.34 -17.75
CA LEU A 402 -13.05 -15.37 -18.41
C LEU A 402 -12.15 -16.34 -19.17
N ALA A 403 -11.20 -15.83 -19.97
CA ALA A 403 -10.25 -16.65 -20.71
C ALA A 403 -9.41 -17.54 -19.77
N ILE A 404 -8.95 -17.01 -18.63
CA ILE A 404 -8.20 -17.82 -17.64
C ILE A 404 -9.07 -18.92 -17.02
N LYS A 405 -10.37 -18.71 -16.85
CA LYS A 405 -11.32 -19.69 -16.28
C LYS A 405 -11.79 -20.76 -17.27
N GLU A 406 -11.56 -20.58 -18.57
CA GLU A 406 -11.99 -21.54 -19.60
C GLU A 406 -11.35 -22.92 -19.47
N LYS A 407 -12.09 -24.00 -19.72
CA LYS A 407 -11.49 -25.34 -19.63
C LYS A 407 -10.58 -25.59 -20.83
N GLY A 408 -9.34 -26.03 -20.59
CA GLY A 408 -8.45 -26.44 -21.67
C GLY A 408 -6.98 -26.52 -21.24
N LYS A 409 -6.12 -26.89 -22.20
CA LYS A 409 -4.67 -26.87 -22.02
C LYS A 409 -4.22 -25.41 -21.88
N VAL A 410 -3.38 -25.16 -20.89
CA VAL A 410 -2.73 -23.86 -20.69
C VAL A 410 -1.34 -23.93 -21.31
N GLU A 411 -0.98 -22.95 -22.13
CA GLU A 411 0.36 -22.82 -22.71
C GLU A 411 0.97 -21.49 -22.29
N SER A 412 2.28 -21.47 -22.05
CA SER A 412 3.00 -20.27 -21.65
C SER A 412 3.81 -19.69 -22.80
N TYR A 413 3.79 -18.37 -22.96
CA TYR A 413 4.67 -17.61 -23.82
C TYR A 413 5.62 -16.77 -22.96
N GLN A 414 6.86 -16.64 -23.43
CA GLN A 414 7.92 -15.92 -22.74
C GLN A 414 8.40 -14.79 -23.62
N ASP A 415 8.28 -13.56 -23.12
CA ASP A 415 8.78 -12.37 -23.80
C ASP A 415 9.92 -11.76 -22.99
N ALA A 416 11.06 -11.52 -23.64
CA ALA A 416 12.17 -10.80 -23.02
C ALA A 416 11.81 -9.32 -22.82
N PHE A 417 12.38 -8.71 -21.79
CA PHE A 417 12.27 -7.27 -21.56
C PHE A 417 13.12 -6.49 -22.56
N ALA A 418 12.61 -5.34 -23.03
CA ALA A 418 13.30 -4.47 -23.98
C ALA A 418 14.08 -3.33 -23.29
N ASN A 419 13.69 -2.97 -22.07
CA ASN A 419 14.18 -1.87 -21.26
C ASN A 419 14.44 -2.31 -19.80
N VAL A 420 14.75 -1.35 -18.92
CA VAL A 420 15.04 -1.58 -17.49
C VAL A 420 13.87 -2.28 -16.77
N PHE A 421 14.16 -3.41 -16.12
CA PHE A 421 13.18 -4.33 -15.53
C PHE A 421 12.07 -3.66 -14.71
N PHE A 422 12.40 -2.85 -13.70
CA PHE A 422 11.40 -2.24 -12.82
C PHE A 422 10.58 -1.12 -13.48
N SER A 423 11.19 -0.40 -14.43
CA SER A 423 10.50 0.62 -15.24
C SER A 423 9.43 -0.05 -16.11
N GLU A 424 9.81 -1.14 -16.77
CA GLU A 424 8.91 -1.98 -17.57
C GLU A 424 7.85 -2.72 -16.74
N PHE A 425 8.17 -3.08 -15.50
CA PHE A 425 7.20 -3.66 -14.59
C PHE A 425 6.16 -2.61 -14.17
N ALA A 426 6.59 -1.40 -13.80
CA ALA A 426 5.69 -0.28 -13.51
C ALA A 426 4.73 0.00 -14.68
N ASP A 427 5.24 0.04 -15.92
CA ASP A 427 4.40 0.22 -17.11
C ASP A 427 3.37 -0.91 -17.29
N SER A 428 3.75 -2.15 -16.96
CA SER A 428 2.84 -3.30 -17.05
C SER A 428 1.70 -3.19 -16.02
N VAL A 429 1.99 -2.71 -14.80
CA VAL A 429 0.98 -2.45 -13.77
C VAL A 429 0.04 -1.32 -14.20
N ILE A 430 0.58 -0.20 -14.71
CA ILE A 430 -0.22 0.93 -15.20
C ILE A 430 -1.11 0.50 -16.39
N ALA A 431 -0.58 -0.31 -17.31
CA ALA A 431 -1.33 -0.83 -18.44
C ALA A 431 -2.47 -1.76 -18.00
N LEU A 432 -2.22 -2.64 -17.01
CA LEU A 432 -3.25 -3.48 -16.40
C LEU A 432 -4.35 -2.61 -15.75
N GLN A 433 -3.97 -1.59 -14.99
CA GLN A 433 -4.91 -0.67 -14.35
C GLN A 433 -5.79 0.06 -15.39
N LYS A 434 -5.21 0.54 -16.49
CA LYS A 434 -5.97 1.15 -17.60
C LYS A 434 -6.92 0.16 -18.28
N ARG A 435 -6.51 -1.10 -18.44
CA ARG A 435 -7.36 -2.15 -19.02
C ARG A 435 -8.53 -2.51 -18.09
N ASN A 436 -8.28 -2.58 -16.78
CA ASN A 436 -9.32 -2.75 -15.76
C ASN A 436 -10.30 -1.56 -15.74
N LEU A 437 -9.80 -0.33 -15.88
CA LEU A 437 -10.62 0.88 -15.99
C LEU A 437 -11.61 0.79 -17.17
N ARG A 438 -11.11 0.46 -18.37
CA ARG A 438 -11.94 0.28 -19.57
C ARG A 438 -13.00 -0.79 -19.37
N TYR A 439 -12.63 -1.89 -18.75
CA TYR A 439 -13.55 -2.98 -18.45
C TYR A 439 -14.66 -2.53 -17.49
N VAL A 440 -14.31 -1.95 -16.34
CA VAL A 440 -15.30 -1.58 -15.32
C VAL A 440 -16.23 -0.46 -15.75
N LEU A 441 -15.75 0.51 -16.53
CA LEU A 441 -16.58 1.57 -17.10
C LEU A 441 -17.49 1.06 -18.23
N GLY A 442 -17.16 -0.08 -18.85
CA GLY A 442 -18.02 -0.76 -19.82
C GLY A 442 -19.11 -1.64 -19.19
N LEU A 443 -19.08 -1.84 -17.86
CA LEU A 443 -20.12 -2.61 -17.17
C LEU A 443 -21.40 -1.79 -17.01
N PRO A 444 -22.58 -2.43 -16.98
CA PRO A 444 -23.84 -1.74 -16.69
C PRO A 444 -23.75 -0.96 -15.37
N PRO A 445 -24.40 0.22 -15.29
CA PRO A 445 -24.40 1.01 -14.07
C PRO A 445 -25.10 0.28 -12.92
N ILE A 446 -24.64 0.57 -11.71
CA ILE A 446 -25.21 0.09 -10.45
C ILE A 446 -25.61 1.29 -9.59
N GLN A 447 -26.15 1.03 -8.40
CA GLN A 447 -26.53 2.06 -7.43
C GLN A 447 -25.43 3.11 -7.24
N TYR A 448 -25.84 4.38 -7.11
CA TYR A 448 -24.96 5.55 -7.02
C TYR A 448 -23.84 5.39 -5.98
N GLU A 449 -24.16 4.87 -4.79
CA GLU A 449 -23.20 4.67 -3.70
C GLU A 449 -22.20 3.55 -3.94
N LYS A 450 -22.56 2.58 -4.80
CA LYS A 450 -21.74 1.39 -5.09
C LYS A 450 -20.83 1.60 -6.29
N ASN A 451 -21.23 2.45 -7.24
CA ASN A 451 -20.51 2.63 -8.50
C ASN A 451 -19.07 3.16 -8.30
N PRO A 452 -18.81 4.17 -7.43
CA PRO A 452 -17.45 4.59 -7.11
C PRO A 452 -16.61 3.45 -6.52
N VAL A 453 -17.17 2.70 -5.57
CA VAL A 453 -16.48 1.58 -4.90
C VAL A 453 -16.14 0.46 -5.88
N ARG A 454 -17.03 0.15 -6.81
CA ARG A 454 -16.77 -0.84 -7.88
C ARG A 454 -15.58 -0.42 -8.75
N VAL A 455 -15.50 0.86 -9.10
CA VAL A 455 -14.38 1.38 -9.88
C VAL A 455 -13.09 1.31 -9.05
N ASP A 456 -13.11 1.71 -7.78
CA ASP A 456 -11.95 1.59 -6.90
C ASP A 456 -11.50 0.13 -6.76
N ASP A 457 -12.41 -0.83 -6.53
CA ASP A 457 -12.05 -2.25 -6.46
C ASP A 457 -11.42 -2.78 -7.76
N ALA A 458 -11.71 -2.18 -8.93
CA ALA A 458 -11.08 -2.55 -10.20
C ALA A 458 -9.69 -1.92 -10.40
N LEU A 459 -9.44 -0.77 -9.77
CA LEU A 459 -8.20 0.00 -9.89
C LEU A 459 -7.21 -0.26 -8.75
N ASP A 460 -7.59 -1.06 -7.74
CA ASP A 460 -6.72 -1.43 -6.63
C ASP A 460 -5.54 -2.29 -7.10
N ILE A 461 -4.36 -1.67 -7.12
CA ILE A 461 -3.10 -2.31 -7.51
C ILE A 461 -2.17 -2.53 -6.32
N ARG A 462 -2.62 -2.31 -5.07
CA ARG A 462 -1.77 -2.39 -3.87
C ARG A 462 -1.02 -3.71 -3.80
N GLY A 463 -1.73 -4.82 -3.97
CA GLY A 463 -1.11 -6.14 -3.90
C GLY A 463 -0.11 -6.45 -5.03
N LEU A 464 -0.21 -5.77 -6.19
CA LEU A 464 0.77 -5.93 -7.27
C LEU A 464 2.07 -5.17 -6.99
N LEU A 465 1.99 -4.07 -6.25
CA LEU A 465 3.14 -3.24 -5.88
C LEU A 465 3.87 -3.82 -4.67
N ASP A 466 3.14 -4.11 -3.60
CA ASP A 466 3.64 -4.75 -2.39
C ASP A 466 2.48 -5.43 -1.64
N GLY A 467 2.55 -6.75 -1.50
CA GLY A 467 1.51 -7.55 -0.85
C GLY A 467 1.17 -7.11 0.58
N ARG A 468 2.10 -6.44 1.27
CA ARG A 468 1.92 -5.96 2.64
C ARG A 468 0.97 -4.77 2.72
N LEU A 469 0.77 -4.02 1.64
CA LEU A 469 -0.16 -2.87 1.60
C LEU A 469 -1.61 -3.28 1.85
N SER A 470 -2.01 -4.50 1.49
CA SER A 470 -3.37 -5.01 1.75
C SER A 470 -3.65 -5.16 3.25
N ASN A 471 -2.61 -5.29 4.07
CA ASN A 471 -2.72 -5.41 5.53
C ASN A 471 -2.80 -4.05 6.23
N LEU A 472 -2.55 -2.95 5.52
CA LEU A 472 -2.79 -1.60 6.01
C LEU A 472 -4.29 -1.32 5.96
N HIS A 473 -5.01 -1.86 6.95
CA HIS A 473 -6.44 -1.66 7.09
C HIS A 473 -6.72 -0.20 7.47
N ASP A 474 -7.38 0.54 6.59
CA ASP A 474 -8.01 1.82 6.88
C ASP A 474 -9.44 1.81 6.32
N SER A 475 -10.32 2.56 6.98
CA SER A 475 -11.68 2.95 6.56
C SER A 475 -11.73 3.83 5.29
N GLY A 476 -10.60 4.09 4.66
CA GLY A 476 -10.47 4.94 3.48
C GLY A 476 -11.04 4.30 2.21
N ARG A 477 -10.38 4.52 1.08
CA ARG A 477 -10.87 4.18 -0.26
C ARG A 477 -10.94 2.67 -0.57
N TRP A 478 -9.96 1.91 -0.10
CA TRP A 478 -9.72 0.55 -0.57
C TRP A 478 -10.32 -0.52 0.33
N ARG A 479 -10.61 -1.71 -0.23
CA ARG A 479 -11.12 -2.84 0.55
C ARG A 479 -10.00 -3.44 1.40
N PRO A 480 -10.24 -3.83 2.66
CA PRO A 480 -9.27 -4.55 3.48
C PRO A 480 -8.95 -5.97 2.97
N GLU A 481 -9.89 -6.63 2.30
CA GLU A 481 -9.85 -8.05 1.94
C GLU A 481 -9.80 -8.24 0.42
N VAL A 482 -9.18 -9.36 -0.02
CA VAL A 482 -9.10 -9.72 -1.44
C VAL A 482 -10.50 -10.04 -1.97
N LEU A 483 -10.86 -9.38 -3.07
CA LEU A 483 -12.19 -9.50 -3.67
C LEU A 483 -12.17 -10.40 -4.91
N PRO A 484 -13.03 -11.44 -4.99
CA PRO A 484 -13.34 -12.08 -6.26
C PRO A 484 -14.22 -11.14 -7.11
N PHE A 485 -13.62 -10.17 -7.78
CA PHE A 485 -14.31 -9.06 -8.48
C PHE A 485 -15.55 -9.50 -9.27
N GLY A 486 -15.44 -10.54 -10.11
CA GLY A 486 -16.56 -11.01 -10.92
C GLY A 486 -17.75 -11.56 -10.13
N GLN A 487 -17.54 -12.05 -8.90
CA GLN A 487 -18.59 -12.54 -8.00
C GLN A 487 -19.26 -11.43 -7.19
N THR A 488 -18.60 -10.27 -7.02
CA THR A 488 -19.13 -9.13 -6.26
C THR A 488 -19.67 -8.01 -7.16
N TRP A 489 -19.05 -7.81 -8.32
CA TRP A 489 -19.32 -6.70 -9.23
C TRP A 489 -19.66 -7.10 -10.67
N GLY A 490 -19.69 -8.41 -10.97
CA GLY A 490 -19.94 -8.91 -12.31
C GLY A 490 -21.31 -8.50 -12.86
N ALA A 491 -21.45 -8.55 -14.19
CA ALA A 491 -22.66 -8.14 -14.91
C ALA A 491 -23.95 -8.87 -14.45
N SER A 492 -23.81 -10.06 -13.87
CA SER A 492 -24.89 -10.94 -13.42
C SER A 492 -25.51 -10.56 -12.07
N ILE A 493 -24.93 -9.59 -11.33
CA ILE A 493 -25.36 -9.21 -9.96
C ILE A 493 -26.44 -8.13 -10.04
N GLN A 494 -27.41 -8.37 -10.91
CA GLN A 494 -28.66 -7.63 -10.94
C GLN A 494 -29.68 -8.37 -10.08
N ALA A 495 -29.79 -7.96 -8.82
CA ALA A 495 -30.95 -8.27 -7.97
C ALA A 495 -31.00 -7.30 -6.79
N GLY A 496 -31.48 -6.08 -7.07
CA GLY A 496 -31.60 -5.05 -6.04
C GLY A 496 -31.98 -3.68 -6.60
N VAL A 497 -32.84 -3.63 -7.62
CA VAL A 497 -33.64 -2.42 -7.86
C VAL A 497 -34.64 -2.38 -6.70
N GLY A 498 -34.23 -1.85 -5.56
CA GLY A 498 -35.00 -1.98 -4.33
C GLY A 498 -34.31 -1.35 -3.13
N GLU A 499 -33.88 -0.11 -3.28
CA GLU A 499 -34.01 0.96 -2.28
C GLU A 499 -33.35 2.19 -2.91
N HIS A 500 -34.13 3.25 -3.08
CA HIS A 500 -33.62 4.53 -3.52
C HIS A 500 -32.57 5.04 -2.52
N PRO A 501 -31.54 5.75 -3.02
CA PRO A 501 -30.54 6.35 -2.15
C PRO A 501 -31.22 7.23 -1.08
N LYS A 502 -31.09 6.88 0.21
CA LYS A 502 -31.59 7.67 1.36
C LYS A 502 -30.81 8.98 1.58
N LEU A 503 -30.15 9.54 0.57
CA LEU A 503 -29.55 10.86 0.65
C LEU A 503 -30.60 11.96 0.51
N VAL A 504 -31.63 11.73 -0.31
CA VAL A 504 -32.81 12.58 -0.35
C VAL A 504 -33.92 11.86 0.40
N SER A 505 -33.90 11.95 1.73
CA SER A 505 -35.03 11.48 2.54
C SER A 505 -36.29 12.21 2.09
N GLU A 506 -37.41 11.50 2.02
CA GLU A 506 -38.72 12.11 1.78
C GLU A 506 -38.91 13.34 2.69
N PRO A 507 -39.43 14.46 2.15
CA PRO A 507 -39.63 15.66 2.93
C PRO A 507 -40.51 15.36 4.15
N SER A 508 -39.94 15.46 5.34
CA SER A 508 -40.71 15.38 6.59
C SER A 508 -41.30 16.76 6.91
N TYR A 509 -42.62 16.87 6.72
CA TYR A 509 -43.35 18.12 6.92
C TYR A 509 -43.62 18.46 8.40
N ASN A 510 -43.20 17.63 9.36
CA ASN A 510 -43.38 17.86 10.79
C ASN A 510 -42.07 17.81 11.59
N TRP A 511 -42.03 18.48 12.74
CA TRP A 511 -40.83 18.63 13.56
C TRP A 511 -40.29 17.29 14.09
N ILE A 512 -41.17 16.33 14.38
CA ILE A 512 -40.81 14.97 14.84
C ILE A 512 -40.06 14.22 13.74
N GLY A 513 -40.54 14.30 12.50
CA GLY A 513 -39.90 13.69 11.34
C GLY A 513 -38.53 14.32 11.04
N LYS A 514 -38.39 15.64 11.22
CA LYS A 514 -37.10 16.33 11.11
C LYS A 514 -36.10 15.87 12.19
N LEU A 515 -36.51 15.76 13.45
CA LEU A 515 -35.64 15.25 14.52
C LEU A 515 -35.21 13.80 14.27
N LYS A 516 -36.15 12.91 13.92
CA LYS A 516 -35.82 11.52 13.57
C LYS A 516 -34.83 11.44 12.40
N LYS A 517 -34.95 12.35 11.43
CA LYS A 517 -34.00 12.45 10.30
C LYS A 517 -32.61 12.87 10.78
N LEU A 518 -32.52 13.86 11.67
CA LEU A 518 -31.25 14.27 12.28
C LEU A 518 -30.61 13.12 13.05
N ASP A 519 -31.37 12.39 13.87
CA ASP A 519 -30.88 11.23 14.62
C ASP A 519 -30.30 10.16 13.67
N VAL A 520 -31.01 9.81 12.60
CA VAL A 520 -30.54 8.84 11.59
C VAL A 520 -29.27 9.31 10.88
N LEU A 521 -29.16 10.61 10.56
CA LEU A 521 -27.95 11.15 9.93
C LEU A 521 -26.76 11.14 10.89
N LEU A 522 -26.97 11.47 12.17
CA LEU A 522 -25.93 11.41 13.20
C LEU A 522 -25.47 9.97 13.45
N GLU A 523 -26.39 9.01 13.58
CA GLU A 523 -26.06 7.58 13.68
C GLU A 523 -25.24 7.11 12.47
N ARG A 524 -25.60 7.57 11.26
CA ARG A 524 -24.85 7.23 10.04
C ARG A 524 -23.43 7.78 10.06
N VAL A 525 -23.24 9.04 10.48
CA VAL A 525 -21.89 9.64 10.61
C VAL A 525 -21.07 8.92 11.69
N ASP A 526 -21.68 8.55 12.81
CA ASP A 526 -21.02 7.84 13.92
C ASP A 526 -20.48 6.47 13.47
N VAL A 527 -21.26 5.71 12.70
CA VAL A 527 -20.85 4.40 12.15
C VAL A 527 -19.67 4.51 11.18
N LEU A 528 -19.50 5.65 10.49
CA LEU A 528 -18.36 5.88 9.59
C LEU A 528 -17.08 6.21 10.36
N HIS A 529 -17.18 6.62 11.62
CA HIS A 529 -16.04 7.03 12.41
C HIS A 529 -15.34 5.81 13.02
N ALA A 530 -14.11 5.51 12.59
CA ALA A 530 -13.34 4.36 13.06
C ALA A 530 -13.04 4.39 14.58
N GLY A 531 -13.12 5.57 15.21
CA GLY A 531 -12.91 5.74 16.64
C GLY A 531 -11.46 5.55 17.08
N VAL A 532 -11.25 5.52 18.39
CA VAL A 532 -9.94 5.31 19.03
C VAL A 532 -9.41 3.90 18.74
N GLU A 533 -10.29 2.89 18.82
CA GLU A 533 -9.92 1.49 18.55
C GLU A 533 -9.50 1.29 17.09
N GLY A 534 -10.23 1.86 16.14
CA GLY A 534 -9.87 1.81 14.72
C GLY A 534 -8.54 2.48 14.43
N CYS A 535 -8.27 3.64 15.05
CA CYS A 535 -6.98 4.32 14.96
C CYS A 535 -5.84 3.42 15.48
N MET A 536 -6.04 2.79 16.64
CA MET A 536 -5.04 1.92 17.27
C MET A 536 -4.78 0.68 16.41
N ARG A 537 -5.83 0.07 15.87
CA ARG A 537 -5.73 -1.05 14.92
C ARG A 537 -4.91 -0.65 13.71
N HIS A 538 -5.16 0.53 13.13
CA HIS A 538 -4.39 1.02 11.98
C HIS A 538 -2.92 1.24 12.33
N ALA A 539 -2.62 1.87 13.47
CA ALA A 539 -1.27 2.12 13.94
C ALA A 539 -0.48 0.81 14.16
N LEU A 540 -1.09 -0.19 14.78
CA LEU A 540 -0.47 -1.52 14.98
C LEU A 540 -0.27 -2.26 13.65
N ASN A 541 -1.30 -2.27 12.79
CA ASN A 541 -1.26 -3.00 11.53
C ASN A 541 -0.18 -2.48 10.58
N ARG A 542 0.19 -1.19 10.69
CA ARG A 542 1.33 -0.60 9.97
C ARG A 542 2.63 -1.37 10.20
N TYR A 543 2.91 -1.77 11.44
CA TYR A 543 4.10 -2.53 11.77
C TYR A 543 3.89 -4.04 11.62
N LEU A 544 2.70 -4.56 11.92
CA LEU A 544 2.39 -5.98 11.73
C LEU A 544 2.49 -6.39 10.25
N ALA A 545 2.18 -5.48 9.32
CA ALA A 545 2.36 -5.69 7.88
C ALA A 545 3.82 -5.98 7.48
N VAL A 546 4.80 -5.47 8.24
CA VAL A 546 6.23 -5.60 7.96
C VAL A 546 6.76 -7.02 8.26
N ILE A 547 6.13 -7.75 9.18
CA ILE A 547 6.57 -9.07 9.68
C ILE A 547 6.61 -10.13 8.55
N GLY A 548 5.84 -9.94 7.48
CA GLY A 548 5.75 -10.88 6.36
C GLY A 548 5.00 -12.18 6.69
N GLY A 549 4.78 -13.03 5.69
CA GLY A 549 3.94 -14.22 5.79
C GLY A 549 2.43 -13.91 5.69
N PRO A 550 1.54 -14.80 6.17
CA PRO A 550 0.10 -14.56 6.12
C PRO A 550 -0.30 -13.22 6.79
N PRO A 551 -1.35 -12.53 6.34
CA PRO A 551 -1.83 -11.31 6.98
C PRO A 551 -1.97 -11.44 8.51
N LEU A 552 -1.49 -10.43 9.25
CA LEU A 552 -1.75 -10.26 10.68
C LEU A 552 -2.66 -9.05 10.84
N ASP A 553 -3.59 -9.16 11.78
CA ASP A 553 -4.52 -8.09 12.09
C ASP A 553 -4.64 -7.96 13.61
N ALA A 554 -4.33 -6.77 14.14
CA ALA A 554 -4.32 -6.48 15.56
C ALA A 554 -5.64 -6.82 16.27
N ARG A 555 -6.79 -6.73 15.57
CA ARG A 555 -8.11 -7.12 16.12
C ARG A 555 -8.18 -8.60 16.51
N ALA A 556 -7.37 -9.43 15.86
CA ALA A 556 -7.35 -10.88 16.04
C ALA A 556 -6.20 -11.32 16.95
N LEU A 557 -5.44 -10.41 17.55
CA LEU A 557 -4.26 -10.75 18.35
C LEU A 557 -4.54 -10.63 19.85
N TRP A 558 -4.00 -11.60 20.59
CA TRP A 558 -4.13 -11.70 22.04
C TRP A 558 -2.79 -12.00 22.67
N ILE A 559 -2.63 -11.55 23.91
CA ILE A 559 -1.51 -11.83 24.78
C ILE A 559 -1.98 -12.79 25.86
N LEU A 560 -1.35 -13.96 25.91
CA LEU A 560 -1.57 -14.98 26.92
C LEU A 560 -0.42 -14.89 27.93
N PRO A 561 -0.66 -14.40 29.17
CA PRO A 561 0.37 -14.40 30.21
C PRO A 561 0.67 -15.84 30.66
N ALA A 562 1.91 -16.13 31.11
CA ALA A 562 2.29 -17.48 31.55
C ALA A 562 1.58 -17.96 32.84
N ALA A 563 1.01 -17.06 33.64
CA ALA A 563 0.33 -17.45 34.87
C ALA A 563 -0.92 -18.31 34.57
N MET A 564 -1.02 -19.46 35.24
CA MET A 564 -2.04 -20.51 34.99
C MET A 564 -3.49 -20.01 35.02
N ASP A 565 -3.77 -18.96 35.79
CA ASP A 565 -5.12 -18.36 35.95
C ASP A 565 -5.27 -17.00 35.25
N ALA A 566 -4.26 -16.55 34.49
CA ALA A 566 -4.31 -15.24 33.85
C ALA A 566 -5.25 -15.21 32.65
N VAL A 567 -6.07 -14.17 32.60
CA VAL A 567 -7.02 -13.96 31.50
C VAL A 567 -6.26 -13.42 30.29
N PRO A 568 -6.45 -13.99 29.09
CA PRO A 568 -5.87 -13.45 27.86
C PRO A 568 -6.34 -12.02 27.60
N VAL A 569 -5.41 -11.13 27.25
CA VAL A 569 -5.71 -9.72 26.99
C VAL A 569 -5.66 -9.46 25.47
N ARG A 570 -6.64 -8.72 24.95
CA ARG A 570 -6.62 -8.30 23.53
C ARG A 570 -5.47 -7.32 23.30
N LEU A 571 -4.76 -7.49 22.18
CA LEU A 571 -3.63 -6.60 21.84
C LEU A 571 -4.06 -5.13 21.74
N LEU A 572 -5.25 -4.87 21.16
CA LEU A 572 -5.78 -3.51 21.05
C LEU A 572 -5.97 -2.85 22.42
N SER A 573 -6.55 -3.57 23.38
CA SER A 573 -6.76 -3.08 24.74
C SER A 573 -5.43 -2.80 25.44
N LEU A 574 -4.48 -3.74 25.37
CA LEU A 574 -3.14 -3.56 25.94
C LEU A 574 -2.44 -2.32 25.36
N ALA A 575 -2.49 -2.14 24.05
CA ALA A 575 -1.83 -1.01 23.39
C ALA A 575 -2.46 0.33 23.79
N LEU A 576 -3.79 0.38 23.95
CA LEU A 576 -4.49 1.57 24.46
C LEU A 576 -4.11 1.86 25.91
N ASP A 577 -4.07 0.84 26.78
CA ASP A 577 -3.64 1.00 28.17
C ASP A 577 -2.22 1.56 28.27
N ARG A 578 -1.31 1.13 27.37
CA ARG A 578 0.06 1.66 27.30
C ARG A 578 0.11 3.13 26.90
N VAL A 579 -0.62 3.49 25.85
CA VAL A 579 -0.72 4.89 25.40
C VAL A 579 -1.32 5.79 26.47
N CYS A 580 -2.34 5.31 27.19
CA CYS A 580 -2.96 6.04 28.29
C CYS A 580 -2.13 6.05 29.57
N GLY A 581 -1.02 5.30 29.64
CA GLY A 581 -0.14 5.21 30.80
C GLY A 581 -0.68 4.33 31.94
N TYR A 582 -1.74 3.54 31.70
CA TYR A 582 -2.29 2.61 32.69
C TYR A 582 -1.40 1.37 32.90
N THR A 583 -0.71 0.91 31.84
CA THR A 583 0.19 -0.24 31.89
C THR A 583 1.50 0.10 31.19
N GLN A 584 2.64 -0.02 31.88
CA GLN A 584 3.97 0.17 31.27
C GLN A 584 4.89 -1.02 31.46
N ASP A 585 4.43 -2.06 32.16
CA ASP A 585 5.25 -3.23 32.41
C ASP A 585 5.56 -3.98 31.11
N PRO A 586 6.79 -4.47 30.94
CA PRO A 586 7.15 -5.30 29.79
C PRO A 586 6.38 -6.63 29.83
N LEU A 587 6.04 -7.16 28.65
CA LEU A 587 5.41 -8.46 28.46
C LEU A 587 6.42 -9.58 28.72
N SER A 588 6.82 -9.78 29.97
CA SER A 588 7.64 -10.92 30.37
C SER A 588 6.82 -12.21 30.37
N ASP A 589 7.43 -13.31 29.92
CA ASP A 589 6.87 -14.67 29.97
C ASP A 589 5.45 -14.82 29.38
N SER A 590 5.12 -14.06 28.33
CA SER A 590 3.82 -14.14 27.65
C SER A 590 3.92 -14.80 26.27
N VAL A 591 2.79 -15.14 25.68
CA VAL A 591 2.74 -15.71 24.32
C VAL A 591 1.70 -14.97 23.49
N VAL A 592 2.07 -14.63 22.25
CA VAL A 592 1.13 -14.04 21.29
C VAL A 592 0.35 -15.15 20.61
N VAL A 593 -0.97 -15.05 20.65
CA VAL A 593 -1.91 -16.00 20.01
C VAL A 593 -2.93 -15.27 19.15
N ALA A 594 -3.60 -15.99 18.25
CA ALA A 594 -4.59 -15.44 17.33
C ALA A 594 -6.02 -15.89 17.67
N GLY A 595 -7.02 -15.05 17.38
CA GLY A 595 -8.45 -15.35 17.51
C GLY A 595 -9.28 -14.07 17.43
N LEU A 596 -10.41 -14.07 16.70
CA LEU A 596 -11.25 -12.86 16.58
C LEU A 596 -12.15 -12.64 17.81
N ILE A 597 -12.75 -13.72 18.32
CA ILE A 597 -13.68 -13.69 19.45
C ILE A 597 -12.98 -14.22 20.70
N THR A 598 -12.37 -15.40 20.56
CA THR A 598 -11.65 -16.12 21.63
C THR A 598 -10.27 -16.53 21.11
N PRO A 599 -9.21 -16.43 21.91
CA PRO A 599 -7.86 -16.84 21.51
C PRO A 599 -7.76 -18.35 21.24
N VAL A 600 -7.04 -18.72 20.18
CA VAL A 600 -6.68 -20.11 19.87
C VAL A 600 -5.39 -20.45 20.64
N LEU A 601 -5.56 -20.90 21.89
CA LEU A 601 -4.46 -21.12 22.84
C LEU A 601 -3.41 -22.14 22.35
N ASN A 602 -3.82 -23.11 21.54
CA ASN A 602 -2.94 -24.17 21.03
C ASN A 602 -2.09 -23.76 19.82
N ARG A 603 -2.15 -22.49 19.38
CA ARG A 603 -1.47 -22.02 18.17
C ARG A 603 -0.71 -20.71 18.42
N PRO A 604 0.46 -20.76 19.10
CA PRO A 604 1.31 -19.59 19.28
C PRO A 604 1.79 -19.03 17.92
N LEU A 605 1.81 -17.70 17.81
CA LEU A 605 2.30 -16.99 16.64
C LEU A 605 3.83 -16.82 16.71
N GLN A 606 4.56 -17.88 16.38
CA GLN A 606 6.03 -17.92 16.47
C GLN A 606 6.77 -16.82 15.67
N ARG A 607 6.17 -16.32 14.58
CA ARG A 607 6.74 -15.23 13.76
C ARG A 607 6.63 -13.83 14.38
N LEU A 608 5.86 -13.70 15.47
CA LEU A 608 5.71 -12.47 16.25
C LEU A 608 6.19 -12.76 17.69
N PRO A 609 7.51 -12.85 17.90
CA PRO A 609 8.05 -13.02 19.25
C PRO A 609 7.74 -11.78 20.10
N LEU A 610 7.66 -11.96 21.42
CA LEU A 610 7.34 -10.87 22.35
C LEU A 610 8.28 -9.67 22.21
N ALA A 611 9.57 -9.89 22.06
CA ALA A 611 10.54 -8.81 21.88
C ALA A 611 10.22 -7.96 20.64
N LEU A 612 9.76 -8.57 19.55
CA LEU A 612 9.34 -7.84 18.36
C LEU A 612 8.02 -7.10 18.60
N LEU A 613 7.06 -7.72 19.30
CA LEU A 613 5.81 -7.05 19.68
C LEU A 613 6.07 -5.83 20.58
N GLU A 614 7.01 -5.92 21.52
CA GLU A 614 7.40 -4.81 22.38
C GLU A 614 7.95 -3.64 21.57
N HIS A 615 8.83 -3.90 20.60
CA HIS A 615 9.29 -2.87 19.67
C HIS A 615 8.15 -2.20 18.91
N ILE A 616 7.15 -2.97 18.47
CA ILE A 616 5.95 -2.44 17.81
C ILE A 616 5.17 -1.54 18.76
N LEU A 617 4.92 -1.97 20.00
CA LEU A 617 4.17 -1.21 21.00
C LEU A 617 4.87 0.11 21.35
N VAL A 618 6.19 0.12 21.49
CA VAL A 618 6.99 1.35 21.71
C VAL A 618 6.82 2.32 20.53
N CYS A 619 6.95 1.84 19.30
CA CYS A 619 6.81 2.68 18.11
C CYS A 619 5.38 3.23 17.97
N VAL A 620 4.36 2.42 18.23
CA VAL A 620 2.96 2.87 18.20
C VAL A 620 2.68 3.89 19.30
N GLN A 621 3.19 3.67 20.51
CA GLN A 621 2.98 4.58 21.63
C GLN A 621 3.53 5.99 21.35
N GLU A 622 4.68 6.08 20.69
CA GLU A 622 5.31 7.34 20.29
C GLU A 622 4.47 8.10 19.25
N GLU A 623 3.92 7.40 18.25
CA GLU A 623 3.24 8.05 17.12
C GLU A 623 1.73 8.25 17.30
N PHE A 624 1.09 7.52 18.22
CA PHE A 624 -0.37 7.44 18.30
C PHE A 624 -1.09 8.79 18.49
N PRO A 625 -0.66 9.71 19.38
CA PRO A 625 -1.37 10.97 19.58
C PRO A 625 -1.53 11.80 18.30
N ARG A 626 -0.42 11.96 17.54
CA ARG A 626 -0.43 12.67 16.25
C ARG A 626 -1.37 12.01 15.25
N ARG A 627 -1.35 10.67 15.18
CA ARG A 627 -2.20 9.91 14.25
C ARG A 627 -3.68 10.01 14.58
N PHE A 628 -4.02 10.03 15.87
CA PHE A 628 -5.41 10.17 16.29
C PHE A 628 -5.96 11.56 15.95
N GLU A 629 -5.15 12.61 16.12
CA GLU A 629 -5.48 13.98 15.69
C GLU A 629 -5.66 14.07 14.16
N GLU A 630 -4.77 13.45 13.39
CA GLU A 630 -4.88 13.36 11.92
C GLU A 630 -6.16 12.65 11.49
N GLN A 631 -6.51 11.53 12.12
CA GLN A 631 -7.75 10.80 11.82
C GLN A 631 -8.99 11.69 12.01
N ILE A 632 -9.05 12.45 13.10
CA ILE A 632 -10.19 13.34 13.39
C ILE A 632 -10.24 14.49 12.38
N SER A 633 -9.10 15.15 12.12
CA SER A 633 -9.06 16.31 11.22
C SER A 633 -9.41 15.95 9.77
N GLN A 634 -9.03 14.76 9.31
CA GLN A 634 -9.27 14.31 7.94
C GLN A 634 -10.63 13.62 7.74
N PHE A 635 -11.36 13.30 8.81
CA PHE A 635 -12.60 12.52 8.73
C PHE A 635 -13.65 13.17 7.82
N TYR A 636 -13.83 14.49 7.91
CA TYR A 636 -14.86 15.21 7.14
C TYR A 636 -14.45 15.55 5.71
N SER A 637 -13.15 15.54 5.41
CA SER A 637 -12.64 15.89 4.08
C SER A 637 -12.52 14.68 3.15
N ARG A 638 -12.44 13.46 3.69
CA ARG A 638 -12.25 12.23 2.91
C ARG A 638 -13.55 11.52 2.59
N THR A 639 -13.54 10.76 1.50
CA THR A 639 -14.54 9.72 1.24
C THR A 639 -14.23 8.50 2.11
N VAL A 640 -15.22 8.02 2.84
CA VAL A 640 -15.14 6.84 3.71
C VAL A 640 -15.88 5.69 3.05
N ARG A 641 -15.26 4.52 3.04
CA ARG A 641 -15.89 3.30 2.54
C ARG A 641 -16.62 2.59 3.68
N GLN A 642 -17.86 2.19 3.41
CA GLN A 642 -18.64 1.30 4.26
C GLN A 642 -19.04 0.08 3.44
N LEU A 643 -18.36 -1.06 3.65
CA LEU A 643 -18.55 -2.29 2.88
C LEU A 643 -18.42 -2.07 1.36
N ASP A 644 -19.56 -2.06 0.68
CA ASP A 644 -19.70 -1.98 -0.78
C ASP A 644 -20.21 -0.60 -1.24
N SER A 645 -20.33 0.36 -0.32
CA SER A 645 -20.73 1.75 -0.59
C SER A 645 -19.68 2.76 -0.15
N SER A 646 -19.64 3.91 -0.82
CA SER A 646 -18.82 5.05 -0.42
C SER A 646 -19.70 6.20 0.06
N GLU A 647 -19.26 6.85 1.13
CA GLU A 647 -19.95 7.95 1.78
C GLU A 647 -18.99 9.10 2.05
N ARG A 648 -19.52 10.33 2.13
CA ARG A 648 -18.73 11.53 2.47
C ARG A 648 -19.26 12.13 3.75
N PRO A 649 -18.59 11.91 4.90
CA PRO A 649 -19.05 12.41 6.19
C PRO A 649 -19.29 13.92 6.21
N GLY A 650 -18.48 14.71 5.50
CA GLY A 650 -18.67 16.15 5.37
C GLY A 650 -19.99 16.54 4.69
N VAL A 651 -20.41 15.80 3.66
CA VAL A 651 -21.69 16.03 2.97
C VAL A 651 -22.86 15.66 3.87
N ILE A 652 -22.79 14.50 4.55
CA ILE A 652 -23.84 14.05 5.48
C ILE A 652 -23.97 15.03 6.65
N SER A 653 -22.84 15.51 7.19
CA SER A 653 -22.82 16.48 8.28
C SER A 653 -23.35 17.86 7.87
N GLY A 654 -23.18 18.25 6.60
CA GLY A 654 -23.81 19.45 6.05
C GLY A 654 -25.34 19.36 6.12
N LEU A 655 -25.91 18.21 5.76
CA LEU A 655 -27.36 17.94 5.82
C LEU A 655 -27.94 17.91 7.25
N VAL A 656 -27.10 17.74 8.27
CA VAL A 656 -27.51 17.84 9.69
C VAL A 656 -27.66 19.30 10.13
N ARG A 657 -26.93 20.23 9.50
CA ARG A 657 -26.98 21.66 9.83
C ARG A 657 -28.14 22.40 9.17
N GLU A 658 -28.66 21.86 8.07
CA GLU A 658 -29.83 22.34 7.32
C GLU A 658 -31.14 21.76 7.88
#